data_AF-Q8TWM0-F1
#
_entry.id   AF-Q8TWM0-F1
#
_cell.length_a   1.000
_cell.length_b   1.000
_cell.length_c   1.000
_cell.angle_alpha   90.00
_cell.angle_beta   90.00
_cell.angle_gamma   90.00
#
_symmetry.space_group_name_H-M   'P 1'
#
loop_
_entity.id
_entity.type
_entity.pdbx_description
1 polymer ?
#
loop_
_entity_poly.entity_id
_entity_poly.type
_entity_poly.pdbx_seq_one_letter_code
_entity_poly.pdbx_strand_id
1 'polypeptide(L)'
;MVSTELTIAAIGAGLAAGVAGVGSGIGQGIAAAAGAGAVAEDEATFGKAIVFSVLPETQAIYGLLTAILIMVGIGLLGAAKAVTVGAALAALGAGLAVGLAGISGIGQGIAAASGIGAVLKDEALFGRAIVYAVLPETQAIYGLLVAIIIMVGSGLLGGAGGKVSLGAGLAAMGAGLAVGLAGTSGIGQGIAAASGIHGVLRKEELFGRLIVFSVLPETQAIYGLLTAILIANFVGLLGGPTSVSVGAGLAAMGAGLAVGLAGTSGIGQGIAAASGIKSLIEEEGVFGRAIVFSVLPETQAIYGLLVAILTLFSLLKPDLSLAAGLAALGMGLAVGIAGTSGIGQGIAAASGIAGVLRKEELFGRLIVFSVLPETQAIYGLLTAILAMFFLGAGKPTLAAGLAAVGAGLAVGFGGTSGIGQGIAAASGIRAMIERAELFVRGMVLSVLPETRAIYGLLIAILALFMMKSGSVGAGLALIGAGLAVGLVGVSGIGQGFTAATGAATLVKNEGFFGRAIIFSVLPETQAIYGLLTAILIMMFAGILGGAGANIGLGAGLAAVGAGLAVGLAGSSAIGQGIAAAAGVGASAEKEELFGRSVVFSILPETQSIYGLLIGILLAVFAMKAGSPVGAGLAALGAGLAVGIAGFSGIGQGIAAAAGIGALKRDPGSFGRSLIFSILPETRSIYGLLVAILVMVGLGLMGGTFSGNEAVGLAALGAGLAIGLAGLSGVGQGVTAATGISNVVKDPGMFGRSLLFSVFPETQAIYGLLIAILIMMFAGILGGSKSPALGVGLAALGAGIAVGMAGTSGIGQGISAAAGARATAEDPGNFGRSIVFSILPETQSIYGLLAGILALTPVLTGAGAHLAAAAGLIGIGAGLAVGVAGTSGIGQGIAAAGGTGALAERTEMFARSLILSILPETRSIYGLLIAILSMSLTGVLGGAGKASLAVGFAAVAAGIAVGFAGLSGIGQGITAARGSASMVRREQVFGKSLVFSVLPETQAIYGLLTAILIVFAALAAS
;
A
#
# COMPACT_ATOMS: atom_id res chain seq x y z
N MET A 1 -27.58 -16.58 18.68
CA MET A 1 -26.29 -16.30 19.39
C MET A 1 -25.15 -16.49 18.41
N VAL A 2 -24.80 -15.44 17.66
CA VAL A 2 -23.56 -15.46 16.86
C VAL A 2 -22.41 -15.15 17.83
N SER A 3 -21.42 -16.03 17.89
CA SER A 3 -20.29 -15.93 18.81
C SER A 3 -19.11 -15.21 18.14
N THR A 4 -18.14 -14.70 18.91
CA THR A 4 -16.95 -13.94 18.42
C THR A 4 -16.14 -14.72 17.36
N GLU A 5 -16.26 -16.04 17.35
CA GLU A 5 -15.63 -16.96 16.42
C GLU A 5 -16.22 -16.87 15.01
N LEU A 6 -17.55 -16.83 14.87
CA LEU A 6 -18.22 -16.65 13.57
C LEU A 6 -17.81 -15.33 12.90
N THR A 7 -17.62 -14.30 13.71
CA THR A 7 -17.16 -12.97 13.32
C THR A 7 -15.78 -12.98 12.66
N ILE A 8 -14.77 -13.58 13.30
CA ILE A 8 -13.39 -13.57 12.79
C ILE A 8 -13.32 -14.35 11.48
N ALA A 9 -14.07 -15.45 11.38
CA ALA A 9 -14.18 -16.22 10.17
C ALA A 9 -14.88 -15.46 9.03
N ALA A 10 -15.93 -14.69 9.33
CA ALA A 10 -16.59 -13.83 8.35
C ALA A 10 -15.65 -12.76 7.79
N ILE A 11 -14.76 -12.19 8.61
CA ILE A 11 -13.69 -11.28 8.14
C ILE A 11 -12.77 -12.02 7.15
N GLY A 12 -12.43 -13.28 7.44
CA GLY A 12 -11.70 -14.15 6.51
C GLY A 12 -12.39 -14.30 5.15
N ALA A 13 -13.70 -14.55 5.15
CA ALA A 13 -14.50 -14.60 3.92
C ALA A 13 -14.49 -13.26 3.17
N GLY A 14 -14.65 -12.14 3.88
CA GLY A 14 -14.61 -10.81 3.28
C GLY A 14 -13.25 -10.45 2.67
N LEU A 15 -12.14 -10.83 3.31
CA LEU A 15 -10.79 -10.64 2.75
C LEU A 15 -10.55 -11.51 1.52
N ALA A 16 -11.03 -12.76 1.52
CA ALA A 16 -10.89 -13.66 0.38
C ALA A 16 -11.55 -13.09 -0.88
N ALA A 17 -12.82 -12.68 -0.79
CA ALA A 17 -13.54 -12.10 -1.94
C ALA A 17 -13.05 -10.68 -2.27
N GLY A 18 -12.88 -9.82 -1.26
CA GLY A 18 -12.54 -8.42 -1.44
C GLY A 18 -11.16 -8.21 -2.05
N VAL A 19 -10.11 -8.79 -1.45
CA VAL A 19 -8.71 -8.56 -1.89
C VAL A 19 -8.43 -9.25 -3.23
N ALA A 20 -8.95 -10.46 -3.45
CA ALA A 20 -8.83 -11.12 -4.76
C ALA A 20 -9.54 -10.31 -5.87
N GLY A 21 -10.68 -9.69 -5.55
CA GLY A 21 -11.39 -8.77 -6.43
C GLY A 21 -10.58 -7.53 -6.83
N VAL A 22 -9.66 -7.04 -5.98
CA VAL A 22 -8.74 -5.94 -6.31
C VAL A 22 -7.80 -6.36 -7.45
N GLY A 23 -7.09 -7.47 -7.26
CA GLY A 23 -6.09 -7.96 -8.21
C GLY A 23 -6.72 -8.32 -9.55
N SER A 24 -7.82 -9.06 -9.48
CA SER A 24 -8.64 -9.43 -10.64
C SER A 24 -9.20 -8.20 -11.37
N GLY A 25 -9.78 -7.24 -10.65
CA GLY A 25 -10.41 -6.07 -11.25
C GLY A 25 -9.42 -5.14 -11.95
N ILE A 26 -8.25 -4.92 -11.35
CA ILE A 26 -7.16 -4.15 -11.98
C ILE A 26 -6.61 -4.91 -13.19
N GLY A 27 -6.34 -6.21 -13.07
CA GLY A 27 -5.85 -7.05 -14.16
C GLY A 27 -6.79 -7.11 -15.36
N GLN A 28 -8.07 -7.37 -15.09
CA GLN A 28 -9.14 -7.35 -16.09
C GLN A 28 -9.27 -5.96 -16.72
N GLY A 29 -9.13 -4.89 -15.94
CA GLY A 29 -9.12 -3.53 -16.45
C GLY A 29 -7.98 -3.26 -17.45
N ILE A 30 -6.77 -3.76 -17.16
CA ILE A 30 -5.59 -3.66 -18.05
C ILE A 30 -5.81 -4.42 -19.36
N ALA A 31 -6.29 -5.67 -19.29
CA ALA A 31 -6.57 -6.48 -20.47
C ALA A 31 -7.74 -5.92 -21.30
N ALA A 32 -8.83 -5.51 -20.65
CA ALA A 32 -9.99 -4.91 -21.30
C ALA A 32 -9.66 -3.56 -21.94
N ALA A 33 -8.75 -2.78 -21.35
CA ALA A 33 -8.22 -1.55 -21.93
C ALA A 33 -7.45 -1.81 -23.23
N ALA A 34 -6.63 -2.86 -23.28
CA ALA A 34 -5.98 -3.31 -24.50
C ALA A 34 -7.00 -3.83 -25.54
N GLY A 35 -8.03 -4.55 -25.09
CA GLY A 35 -9.14 -5.02 -25.93
C GLY A 35 -9.93 -3.88 -26.57
N ALA A 36 -10.26 -2.83 -25.81
CA ALA A 36 -10.94 -1.65 -26.32
C ALA A 36 -10.12 -0.93 -27.41
N GLY A 37 -8.79 -0.83 -27.21
CA GLY A 37 -7.88 -0.28 -28.22
C GLY A 37 -7.76 -1.15 -29.46
N ALA A 38 -7.59 -2.48 -29.28
CA ALA A 38 -7.46 -3.42 -30.39
C ALA A 38 -8.72 -3.45 -31.27
N VAL A 39 -9.90 -3.37 -30.67
CA VAL A 39 -11.19 -3.34 -31.40
C VAL A 39 -11.42 -2.05 -32.19
N ALA A 40 -10.78 -0.95 -31.78
CA ALA A 40 -10.77 0.27 -32.56
C ALA A 40 -9.90 0.15 -33.82
N GLU A 41 -8.90 -0.73 -33.80
CA GLU A 41 -8.05 -1.03 -34.95
C GLU A 41 -8.70 -2.10 -35.84
N ASP A 42 -9.13 -3.21 -35.26
CA ASP A 42 -9.85 -4.29 -35.95
C ASP A 42 -11.01 -4.84 -35.11
N GLU A 43 -12.21 -4.74 -35.65
CA GLU A 43 -13.43 -5.19 -35.00
C GLU A 43 -13.54 -6.72 -34.86
N ALA A 44 -12.88 -7.50 -35.73
CA ALA A 44 -12.91 -8.96 -35.70
C ALA A 44 -12.16 -9.51 -34.47
N THR A 45 -11.21 -8.74 -33.95
CA THR A 45 -10.44 -9.08 -32.75
C THR A 45 -11.30 -9.07 -31.47
N PHE A 46 -12.53 -8.55 -31.49
CA PHE A 46 -13.42 -8.46 -30.32
C PHE A 46 -13.56 -9.78 -29.56
N GLY A 47 -13.87 -10.88 -30.25
CA GLY A 47 -14.07 -12.18 -29.59
C GLY A 47 -12.83 -12.66 -28.84
N LYS A 48 -11.65 -12.56 -29.47
CA LYS A 48 -10.37 -12.98 -28.87
C LYS A 48 -9.94 -12.04 -27.75
N ALA A 49 -10.15 -10.73 -27.92
CA ALA A 49 -9.87 -9.74 -26.90
C ALA A 49 -10.71 -9.95 -25.64
N ILE A 50 -11.98 -10.36 -25.78
CA ILE A 50 -12.82 -10.73 -24.63
C ILE A 50 -12.24 -11.93 -23.89
N VAL A 51 -11.81 -12.99 -24.60
CA VAL A 51 -11.19 -14.17 -23.95
C VAL A 51 -10.01 -13.77 -23.08
N PHE A 52 -9.07 -12.98 -23.59
CA PHE A 52 -7.95 -12.48 -22.79
C PHE A 52 -8.38 -11.57 -21.64
N SER A 53 -9.42 -10.76 -21.85
CA SER A 53 -9.90 -9.82 -20.84
C SER A 53 -10.58 -10.49 -19.66
N VAL A 54 -11.16 -11.68 -19.83
CA VAL A 54 -11.80 -12.43 -18.74
C VAL A 54 -10.84 -13.36 -18.00
N LEU A 55 -9.64 -13.63 -18.54
CA LEU A 55 -8.66 -14.49 -17.86
C LEU A 55 -8.37 -14.07 -16.40
N PRO A 56 -8.15 -12.77 -16.08
CA PRO A 56 -7.90 -12.35 -14.70
C PRO A 56 -9.11 -12.51 -13.76
N GLU A 57 -10.28 -12.93 -14.25
CA GLU A 57 -11.47 -13.15 -13.42
C GLU A 57 -11.33 -14.38 -12.51
N THR A 58 -10.49 -15.35 -12.89
CA THR A 58 -10.31 -16.61 -12.13
C THR A 58 -9.88 -16.37 -10.69
N GLN A 59 -9.01 -15.38 -10.43
CA GLN A 59 -8.56 -15.01 -9.09
C GLN A 59 -9.72 -14.63 -8.17
N ALA A 60 -10.66 -13.84 -8.68
CA ALA A 60 -11.81 -13.44 -7.90
C ALA A 60 -12.82 -14.56 -7.73
N ILE A 61 -12.96 -15.46 -8.72
CA ILE A 61 -13.76 -16.68 -8.58
C ILE A 61 -13.20 -17.55 -7.44
N TYR A 62 -11.87 -17.72 -7.36
CA TYR A 62 -11.23 -18.43 -6.24
C TYR A 62 -11.48 -17.74 -4.89
N GLY A 63 -11.44 -16.40 -4.86
CA GLY A 63 -11.78 -15.60 -3.68
C GLY A 63 -13.24 -15.78 -3.24
N LEU A 64 -14.19 -15.68 -4.16
CA LEU A 64 -15.61 -15.90 -3.91
C LEU A 64 -15.90 -17.34 -3.45
N LEU A 65 -15.31 -18.32 -4.12
CA LEU A 65 -15.43 -19.73 -3.73
C LEU A 65 -14.94 -19.94 -2.30
N THR A 66 -13.78 -19.38 -1.96
CA THR A 66 -13.20 -19.49 -0.62
C THR A 66 -14.09 -18.80 0.42
N ALA A 67 -14.64 -17.63 0.10
CA ALA A 67 -15.60 -16.94 0.97
C ALA A 67 -16.85 -17.80 1.23
N ILE A 68 -17.42 -18.42 0.20
CA ILE A 68 -18.56 -19.33 0.32
C ILE A 68 -18.18 -20.56 1.17
N LEU A 69 -17.03 -21.19 0.91
CA LEU A 69 -16.57 -22.36 1.67
C LEU A 69 -16.34 -22.04 3.14
N ILE A 70 -15.78 -20.86 3.46
CA ILE A 70 -15.64 -20.39 4.85
C ILE A 70 -17.02 -20.23 5.49
N MET A 71 -17.94 -19.53 4.82
CA MET A 71 -19.30 -19.31 5.33
C MET A 71 -20.08 -20.61 5.55
N VAL A 72 -19.92 -21.59 4.66
CA VAL A 72 -20.47 -22.95 4.83
C VAL A 72 -19.77 -23.66 6.01
N GLY A 73 -18.44 -23.60 6.08
CA GLY A 73 -17.64 -24.28 7.09
C GLY A 73 -17.88 -23.80 8.53
N ILE A 74 -18.30 -22.53 8.69
CA ILE A 74 -18.70 -21.97 9.99
C ILE A 74 -20.20 -22.11 10.30
N GLY A 75 -21.00 -22.67 9.38
CA GLY A 75 -22.44 -22.83 9.55
C GLY A 75 -23.25 -21.54 9.36
N LEU A 76 -22.71 -20.54 8.66
CA LEU A 76 -23.42 -19.29 8.33
C LEU A 76 -24.42 -19.50 7.18
N LEU A 77 -24.07 -20.36 6.22
CA LEU A 77 -24.94 -20.75 5.08
C LEU A 77 -25.46 -22.19 5.20
N GLY A 78 -25.46 -22.77 6.40
CA GLY A 78 -25.81 -24.17 6.63
C GLY A 78 -26.26 -24.44 8.06
N ALA A 79 -26.15 -25.70 8.51
CA ALA A 79 -26.47 -26.05 9.89
C ALA A 79 -25.52 -25.37 10.88
N ALA A 80 -26.07 -24.82 11.97
CA ALA A 80 -25.28 -24.13 12.99
C ALA A 80 -24.20 -25.06 13.56
N LYS A 81 -22.95 -24.58 13.53
CA LYS A 81 -21.77 -25.32 13.99
C LYS A 81 -21.07 -24.54 15.10
N ALA A 82 -20.65 -25.23 16.16
CA ALA A 82 -19.80 -24.62 17.17
C ALA A 82 -18.38 -24.45 16.60
N VAL A 83 -17.96 -23.19 16.41
CA VAL A 83 -16.63 -22.82 15.90
C VAL A 83 -15.77 -22.35 17.06
N THR A 84 -14.52 -22.84 17.15
CA THR A 84 -13.55 -22.35 18.14
C THR A 84 -12.83 -21.11 17.61
N VAL A 85 -12.27 -20.27 18.51
CA VAL A 85 -11.48 -19.10 18.10
C VAL A 85 -10.29 -19.51 17.22
N GLY A 86 -9.68 -20.66 17.49
CA GLY A 86 -8.60 -21.23 16.66
C GLY A 86 -9.05 -21.56 15.25
N ALA A 87 -10.22 -22.20 15.08
CA ALA A 87 -10.80 -22.47 13.77
C ALA A 87 -11.21 -21.18 13.04
N ALA A 88 -11.66 -20.16 13.77
CA ALA A 88 -11.99 -18.86 13.17
C ALA A 88 -10.76 -18.11 12.64
N LEU A 89 -9.63 -18.12 13.37
CA LEU A 89 -8.36 -17.60 12.87
C LEU A 89 -7.81 -18.43 11.71
N ALA A 90 -8.08 -19.74 11.68
CA ALA A 90 -7.78 -20.57 10.52
C ALA A 90 -8.58 -20.15 9.29
N ALA A 91 -9.88 -19.86 9.43
CA ALA A 91 -10.68 -19.26 8.34
C ALA A 91 -10.11 -17.91 7.87
N LEU A 92 -9.65 -17.07 8.80
CA LEU A 92 -8.96 -15.82 8.45
C LEU A 92 -7.66 -16.09 7.66
N GLY A 93 -6.87 -17.09 8.06
CA GLY A 93 -5.68 -17.52 7.33
C GLY A 93 -5.99 -18.04 5.92
N ALA A 94 -7.05 -18.83 5.76
CA ALA A 94 -7.54 -19.27 4.46
C ALA A 94 -7.96 -18.09 3.58
N GLY A 95 -8.66 -17.11 4.15
CA GLY A 95 -9.03 -15.87 3.46
C GLY A 95 -7.84 -15.04 2.99
N LEU A 96 -6.83 -14.87 3.86
CA LEU A 96 -5.58 -14.18 3.52
C LEU A 96 -4.78 -14.91 2.44
N ALA A 97 -4.76 -16.25 2.46
CA ALA A 97 -4.08 -17.07 1.46
C ALA A 97 -4.57 -16.77 0.04
N VAL A 98 -5.90 -16.84 -0.18
CA VAL A 98 -6.49 -16.62 -1.51
C VAL A 98 -6.59 -15.15 -1.86
N GLY A 99 -7.00 -14.31 -0.90
CA GLY A 99 -7.17 -12.88 -1.14
C GLY A 99 -5.88 -12.22 -1.63
N LEU A 100 -4.78 -12.42 -0.91
CA LEU A 100 -3.48 -11.83 -1.27
C LEU A 100 -2.85 -12.52 -2.49
N ALA A 101 -2.98 -13.84 -2.64
CA ALA A 101 -2.51 -14.53 -3.85
C ALA A 101 -3.30 -14.08 -5.10
N GLY A 102 -4.55 -13.67 -4.95
CA GLY A 102 -5.40 -13.11 -6.00
C GLY A 102 -4.89 -11.79 -6.58
N ILE A 103 -3.94 -11.10 -5.92
CA ILE A 103 -3.23 -9.94 -6.47
C ILE A 103 -2.46 -10.31 -7.75
N SER A 104 -2.10 -11.58 -7.93
CA SER A 104 -1.52 -12.14 -9.18
C SER A 104 -2.37 -11.86 -10.44
N GLY A 105 -3.67 -11.59 -10.29
CA GLY A 105 -4.56 -11.19 -11.39
C GLY A 105 -4.05 -9.96 -12.15
N ILE A 106 -3.31 -9.06 -11.49
CA ILE A 106 -2.65 -7.93 -12.15
C ILE A 106 -1.62 -8.44 -13.18
N GLY A 107 -0.80 -9.42 -12.79
CA GLY A 107 0.19 -10.04 -13.68
C GLY A 107 -0.47 -10.75 -14.86
N GLN A 108 -1.55 -11.50 -14.62
CA GLN A 108 -2.33 -12.14 -15.68
C GLN A 108 -2.91 -11.10 -16.65
N GLY A 109 -3.42 -9.99 -16.13
CA GLY A 109 -3.91 -8.86 -16.94
C GLY A 109 -2.83 -8.23 -17.82
N ILE A 110 -1.61 -8.05 -17.30
CA ILE A 110 -0.46 -7.52 -18.05
C ILE A 110 -0.08 -8.47 -19.21
N ALA A 111 0.01 -9.78 -18.94
CA ALA A 111 0.31 -10.77 -19.96
C ALA A 111 -0.82 -10.89 -20.99
N ALA A 112 -2.08 -10.89 -20.55
CA ALA A 112 -3.25 -10.90 -21.42
C ALA A 112 -3.32 -9.67 -22.34
N ALA A 113 -3.03 -8.47 -21.84
CA ALA A 113 -2.96 -7.25 -22.65
C ALA A 113 -1.90 -7.34 -23.76
N SER A 114 -0.73 -7.92 -23.46
CA SER A 114 0.29 -8.19 -24.47
C SER A 114 -0.16 -9.27 -25.47
N GLY A 115 -0.87 -10.29 -25.00
CA GLY A 115 -1.49 -11.32 -25.83
C GLY A 115 -2.49 -10.75 -26.84
N ILE A 116 -3.36 -9.83 -26.42
CA ILE A 116 -4.29 -9.12 -27.31
C ILE A 116 -3.51 -8.36 -28.40
N GLY A 117 -2.47 -7.62 -28.02
CA GLY A 117 -1.65 -6.87 -28.98
C GLY A 117 -0.85 -7.75 -29.94
N ALA A 118 -0.46 -8.95 -29.53
CA ALA A 118 0.21 -9.93 -30.39
C ALA A 118 -0.77 -10.59 -31.36
N VAL A 119 -1.95 -11.00 -30.87
CA VAL A 119 -3.01 -11.64 -31.68
C VAL A 119 -3.61 -10.70 -32.72
N LEU A 120 -3.65 -9.40 -32.42
CA LEU A 120 -4.01 -8.36 -33.38
C LEU A 120 -3.04 -8.31 -34.59
N LYS A 121 -1.78 -8.71 -34.39
CA LYS A 121 -0.76 -8.72 -35.45
C LYS A 121 -0.66 -10.07 -36.14
N ASP A 122 -0.75 -11.16 -35.37
CA ASP A 122 -0.72 -12.52 -35.88
C ASP A 122 -1.62 -13.43 -35.04
N GLU A 123 -2.69 -13.91 -35.68
CA GLU A 123 -3.68 -14.76 -35.05
C GLU A 123 -3.13 -16.14 -34.65
N ALA A 124 -2.11 -16.64 -35.35
CA ALA A 124 -1.51 -17.96 -35.08
C ALA A 124 -0.87 -18.01 -33.68
N LEU A 125 -0.52 -16.85 -33.12
CA LEU A 125 0.06 -16.72 -31.79
C LEU A 125 -0.95 -16.88 -30.66
N PHE A 126 -2.25 -16.97 -30.94
CA PHE A 126 -3.30 -17.03 -29.93
C PHE A 126 -3.02 -18.11 -28.86
N GLY A 127 -2.71 -19.34 -29.27
CA GLY A 127 -2.44 -20.44 -28.33
C GLY A 127 -1.21 -20.19 -27.45
N ARG A 128 -0.11 -19.71 -28.03
CA ARG A 128 1.13 -19.42 -27.27
C ARG A 128 0.94 -18.23 -26.33
N ALA A 129 0.23 -17.20 -26.77
CA ALA A 129 -0.10 -16.05 -25.94
C ALA A 129 -0.96 -16.43 -24.73
N ILE A 130 -1.90 -17.37 -24.89
CA ILE A 130 -2.66 -17.93 -23.76
C ILE A 130 -1.76 -18.66 -22.76
N VAL A 131 -0.80 -19.48 -23.24
CA VAL A 131 0.15 -20.18 -22.35
C VAL A 131 0.89 -19.19 -21.45
N TYR A 132 1.40 -18.08 -22.02
CA TYR A 132 2.03 -17.02 -21.23
C TYR A 132 1.04 -16.29 -20.31
N ALA A 133 -0.18 -16.03 -20.76
CA ALA A 133 -1.18 -15.31 -19.97
C ALA A 133 -1.64 -16.08 -18.74
N VAL A 134 -1.64 -17.41 -18.77
CA VAL A 134 -2.05 -18.27 -17.64
C VAL A 134 -0.93 -18.50 -16.64
N LEU A 135 0.34 -18.21 -16.97
CA LEU A 135 1.46 -18.40 -16.04
C LEU A 135 1.23 -17.79 -14.64
N PRO A 136 0.75 -16.53 -14.50
CA PRO A 136 0.50 -15.93 -13.18
C PRO A 136 -0.70 -16.51 -12.42
N GLU A 137 -1.44 -17.45 -13.00
CA GLU A 137 -2.58 -18.10 -12.35
C GLU A 137 -2.12 -19.12 -11.29
N THR A 138 -0.93 -19.70 -11.44
CA THR A 138 -0.41 -20.74 -10.53
C THR A 138 -0.31 -20.23 -9.09
N GLN A 139 0.05 -18.96 -8.89
CA GLN A 139 0.10 -18.30 -7.58
C GLN A 139 -1.26 -18.31 -6.88
N ALA A 140 -2.33 -17.99 -7.61
CA ALA A 140 -3.69 -18.02 -7.07
C ALA A 140 -4.13 -19.44 -6.72
N ILE A 141 -3.75 -20.42 -7.54
CA ILE A 141 -4.01 -21.85 -7.28
C ILE A 141 -3.28 -22.32 -6.02
N TYR A 142 -2.02 -21.91 -5.80
CA TYR A 142 -1.30 -22.22 -4.55
C TYR A 142 -2.00 -21.62 -3.33
N GLY A 143 -2.50 -20.37 -3.43
CA GLY A 143 -3.31 -19.75 -2.39
C GLY A 143 -4.58 -20.56 -2.08
N LEU A 144 -5.31 -20.98 -3.12
CA LEU A 144 -6.53 -21.80 -2.98
C LEU A 144 -6.23 -23.17 -2.34
N LEU A 145 -5.16 -23.83 -2.77
CA LEU A 145 -4.73 -25.11 -2.22
C LEU A 145 -4.45 -25.00 -0.72
N VAL A 146 -3.69 -24.00 -0.29
CA VAL A 146 -3.38 -23.77 1.13
C VAL A 146 -4.64 -23.41 1.91
N ALA A 147 -5.56 -22.62 1.35
CA ALA A 147 -6.83 -22.32 1.99
C ALA A 147 -7.67 -23.57 2.24
N ILE A 148 -7.74 -24.49 1.26
CA ILE A 148 -8.41 -25.80 1.43
C ILE A 148 -7.71 -26.63 2.51
N ILE A 149 -6.37 -26.71 2.50
CA ILE A 149 -5.60 -27.42 3.53
C ILE A 149 -5.90 -26.86 4.92
N ILE A 150 -5.91 -25.53 5.08
CA ILE A 150 -6.22 -24.88 6.36
C ILE A 150 -7.66 -25.19 6.80
N MET A 151 -8.64 -25.10 5.89
CA MET A 151 -10.04 -25.35 6.21
C MET A 151 -10.32 -26.82 6.56
N VAL A 152 -9.71 -27.77 5.85
CA VAL A 152 -9.81 -29.19 6.15
C VAL A 152 -9.08 -29.52 7.46
N GLY A 153 -7.84 -29.04 7.60
CA GLY A 153 -6.99 -29.31 8.77
C GLY A 153 -7.49 -28.70 10.08
N SER A 154 -8.21 -27.59 10.01
CA SER A 154 -8.90 -26.99 11.17
C SER A 154 -10.26 -27.62 11.48
N GLY A 155 -10.73 -28.56 10.65
CA GLY A 155 -12.05 -29.18 10.78
C GLY A 155 -13.22 -28.24 10.40
N LEU A 156 -12.96 -27.14 9.70
CA LEU A 156 -14.02 -26.30 9.11
C LEU A 156 -14.79 -27.07 8.03
N LEU A 157 -14.07 -27.80 7.17
CA LEU A 157 -14.62 -28.69 6.15
C LEU A 157 -14.35 -30.17 6.53
N GLY A 158 -15.40 -31.00 6.65
CA GLY A 158 -15.26 -32.46 6.66
C GLY A 158 -15.37 -33.27 7.98
N GLY A 159 -15.74 -32.70 9.14
CA GLY A 159 -16.05 -33.52 10.34
C GLY A 159 -15.78 -32.86 11.70
N ALA A 160 -16.27 -33.48 12.78
CA ALA A 160 -16.51 -32.92 14.13
C ALA A 160 -15.52 -31.82 14.57
N GLY A 161 -16.03 -30.60 14.77
CA GLY A 161 -15.28 -29.38 15.06
C GLY A 161 -14.08 -29.61 15.97
N GLY A 162 -12.89 -29.66 15.35
CA GLY A 162 -11.65 -29.92 16.05
C GLY A 162 -11.43 -28.85 17.12
N LYS A 163 -10.95 -29.26 18.30
CA LYS A 163 -10.47 -28.33 19.33
C LYS A 163 -9.14 -27.70 18.87
N VAL A 164 -9.20 -26.86 17.84
CA VAL A 164 -8.06 -26.08 17.33
C VAL A 164 -7.71 -25.02 18.38
N SER A 165 -6.46 -25.02 18.85
CA SER A 165 -5.99 -24.01 19.79
C SER A 165 -5.87 -22.63 19.13
N LEU A 166 -5.85 -21.58 19.95
CA LEU A 166 -5.56 -20.22 19.47
C LEU A 166 -4.21 -20.15 18.73
N GLY A 167 -3.19 -20.86 19.25
CA GLY A 167 -1.87 -20.94 18.62
C GLY A 167 -1.91 -21.59 17.24
N ALA A 168 -2.69 -22.67 17.08
CA ALA A 168 -2.85 -23.31 15.78
C ALA A 168 -3.58 -22.43 14.76
N GLY A 169 -4.57 -21.65 15.22
CA GLY A 169 -5.22 -20.63 14.39
C GLY A 169 -4.27 -19.52 13.93
N LEU A 170 -3.43 -18.99 14.81
CA LEU A 170 -2.41 -17.99 14.45
C LEU A 170 -1.37 -18.54 13.46
N ALA A 171 -0.98 -19.81 13.62
CA ALA A 171 -0.12 -20.47 12.67
C ALA A 171 -0.78 -20.67 11.30
N ALA A 172 -2.07 -21.01 11.25
CA ALA A 172 -2.83 -21.05 10.01
C ALA A 172 -2.85 -19.69 9.29
N MET A 173 -2.95 -18.57 10.04
CA MET A 173 -2.73 -17.23 9.48
C MET A 173 -1.32 -17.06 8.92
N GLY A 174 -0.30 -17.54 9.62
CA GLY A 174 1.09 -17.57 9.13
C GLY A 174 1.24 -18.32 7.81
N ALA A 175 0.63 -19.50 7.68
CA ALA A 175 0.61 -20.27 6.45
C ALA A 175 -0.09 -19.50 5.31
N GLY A 176 -1.22 -18.85 5.60
CA GLY A 176 -1.94 -18.04 4.62
C GLY A 176 -1.15 -16.79 4.18
N LEU A 177 -0.50 -16.09 5.10
CA LEU A 177 0.37 -14.94 4.78
C LEU A 177 1.58 -15.36 3.95
N ALA A 178 2.17 -16.54 4.22
CA ALA A 178 3.31 -17.06 3.49
C ALA A 178 3.01 -17.22 1.99
N VAL A 179 1.95 -17.96 1.66
CA VAL A 179 1.57 -18.19 0.26
C VAL A 179 0.91 -16.96 -0.37
N GLY A 180 0.08 -16.25 0.39
CA GLY A 180 -0.69 -15.11 -0.11
C GLY A 180 0.21 -13.95 -0.54
N LEU A 181 1.12 -13.51 0.33
CA LEU A 181 2.05 -12.43 0.01
C LEU A 181 3.09 -12.86 -1.04
N ALA A 182 3.59 -14.11 -0.97
CA ALA A 182 4.49 -14.63 -2.00
C ALA A 182 3.80 -14.73 -3.37
N GLY A 183 2.47 -14.89 -3.41
CA GLY A 183 1.66 -14.87 -4.63
C GLY A 183 1.70 -13.55 -5.39
N THR A 184 2.13 -12.45 -4.77
CA THR A 184 2.39 -11.18 -5.47
C THR A 184 3.50 -11.27 -6.52
N SER A 185 4.36 -12.30 -6.43
CA SER A 185 5.33 -12.66 -7.49
C SER A 185 4.68 -12.91 -8.85
N GLY A 186 3.39 -13.25 -8.89
CA GLY A 186 2.61 -13.35 -10.14
C GLY A 186 2.61 -12.05 -10.96
N ILE A 187 2.77 -10.88 -10.33
CA ILE A 187 2.97 -9.61 -11.05
C ILE A 187 4.27 -9.66 -11.85
N GLY A 188 5.38 -10.09 -11.23
CA GLY A 188 6.67 -10.26 -11.89
C GLY A 188 6.60 -11.29 -13.01
N GLN A 189 5.91 -12.40 -12.78
CA GLN A 189 5.67 -13.42 -13.79
C GLN A 189 4.90 -12.86 -14.98
N GLY A 190 3.86 -12.06 -14.74
CA GLY A 190 3.10 -11.38 -15.78
C GLY A 190 3.94 -10.40 -16.61
N ILE A 191 4.84 -9.64 -15.99
CA ILE A 191 5.77 -8.72 -16.67
C ILE A 191 6.73 -9.49 -17.59
N ALA A 192 7.30 -10.59 -17.10
CA ALA A 192 8.18 -11.45 -17.88
C ALA A 192 7.41 -12.16 -19.00
N ALA A 193 6.19 -12.65 -18.73
CA ALA A 193 5.32 -13.28 -19.70
C ALA A 193 4.90 -12.33 -20.84
N ALA A 194 4.54 -11.09 -20.53
CA ALA A 194 4.26 -10.07 -21.55
C ALA A 194 5.46 -9.80 -22.46
N SER A 195 6.67 -9.78 -21.90
CA SER A 195 7.89 -9.68 -22.70
C SER A 195 8.13 -10.94 -23.54
N GLY A 196 7.81 -12.12 -23.00
CA GLY A 196 7.85 -13.41 -23.68
C GLY A 196 6.92 -13.46 -24.89
N ILE A 197 5.68 -13.01 -24.75
CA ILE A 197 4.69 -12.90 -25.85
C ILE A 197 5.24 -12.01 -26.97
N HIS A 198 5.75 -10.82 -26.64
CA HIS A 198 6.39 -9.95 -27.62
C HIS A 198 7.63 -10.57 -28.25
N GLY A 199 8.37 -11.40 -27.52
CA GLY A 199 9.53 -12.12 -28.02
C GLY A 199 9.17 -13.20 -29.02
N VAL A 200 8.14 -14.00 -28.73
CA VAL A 200 7.64 -15.04 -29.62
C VAL A 200 7.07 -14.45 -30.90
N LEU A 201 6.39 -13.30 -30.83
CA LEU A 201 5.96 -12.54 -32.00
C LEU A 201 7.13 -12.16 -32.93
N ARG A 202 8.35 -12.05 -32.42
CA ARG A 202 9.56 -11.72 -33.21
C ARG A 202 10.36 -12.94 -33.65
N LYS A 203 10.53 -13.92 -32.75
CA LYS A 203 11.33 -15.13 -32.95
C LYS A 203 10.65 -16.33 -32.30
N GLU A 204 9.77 -16.97 -33.05
CA GLU A 204 8.97 -18.09 -32.56
C GLU A 204 9.81 -19.29 -32.10
N GLU A 205 10.91 -19.56 -32.77
CA GLU A 205 11.86 -20.63 -32.46
C GLU A 205 12.46 -20.52 -31.05
N LEU A 206 12.49 -19.30 -30.49
CA LEU A 206 12.99 -19.05 -29.14
C LEU A 206 11.96 -19.31 -28.05
N PHE A 207 10.72 -19.74 -28.37
CA PHE A 207 9.64 -19.98 -27.40
C PHE A 207 10.12 -20.73 -26.14
N GLY A 208 10.82 -21.85 -26.33
CA GLY A 208 11.31 -22.67 -25.22
C GLY A 208 12.38 -22.00 -24.35
N ARG A 209 13.18 -21.07 -24.90
CA ARG A 209 14.18 -20.31 -24.12
C ARG A 209 13.56 -19.07 -23.47
N LEU A 210 12.59 -18.44 -24.12
CA LEU A 210 11.87 -17.27 -23.62
C LEU A 210 11.00 -17.63 -22.40
N ILE A 211 10.33 -18.79 -22.43
CA ILE A 211 9.46 -19.20 -21.31
C ILE A 211 10.23 -19.45 -20.02
N VAL A 212 11.51 -19.85 -20.09
CA VAL A 212 12.37 -20.05 -18.90
C VAL A 212 12.42 -18.77 -18.06
N PHE A 213 12.64 -17.62 -18.69
CA PHE A 213 12.63 -16.32 -18.02
C PHE A 213 11.27 -16.00 -17.40
N SER A 214 10.18 -16.36 -18.07
CA SER A 214 8.82 -16.11 -17.58
C SER A 214 8.42 -17.02 -16.42
N VAL A 215 9.12 -18.12 -16.16
CA VAL A 215 8.84 -19.02 -15.03
C VAL A 215 9.73 -18.70 -13.81
N LEU A 216 10.84 -17.97 -14.00
CA LEU A 216 11.75 -17.61 -12.91
C LEU A 216 11.06 -17.03 -11.66
N PRO A 217 10.08 -16.10 -11.75
CA PRO A 217 9.39 -15.55 -10.58
C PRO A 217 8.49 -16.55 -9.83
N GLU A 218 8.33 -17.78 -10.31
CA GLU A 218 7.52 -18.80 -9.65
C GLU A 218 8.20 -19.36 -8.39
N THR A 219 9.54 -19.30 -8.29
CA THR A 219 10.28 -19.84 -7.15
C THR A 219 9.85 -19.21 -5.82
N GLN A 220 9.55 -17.91 -5.80
CA GLN A 220 9.04 -17.19 -4.62
C GLN A 220 7.71 -17.77 -4.14
N ALA A 221 6.80 -18.05 -5.08
CA ALA A 221 5.51 -18.64 -4.76
C ALA A 221 5.66 -20.08 -4.23
N ILE A 222 6.60 -20.84 -4.79
CA ILE A 222 6.94 -22.19 -4.31
C ILE A 222 7.51 -22.13 -2.89
N TYR A 223 8.38 -21.18 -2.57
CA TYR A 223 8.89 -20.99 -1.20
C TYR A 223 7.75 -20.65 -0.22
N GLY A 224 6.81 -19.80 -0.63
CA GLY A 224 5.59 -19.50 0.14
C GLY A 224 4.72 -20.73 0.39
N LEU A 225 4.47 -21.53 -0.66
CA LEU A 225 3.72 -22.78 -0.58
C LEU A 225 4.40 -23.81 0.34
N LEU A 226 5.71 -24.03 0.16
CA LEU A 226 6.51 -24.92 1.00
C LEU A 226 6.42 -24.51 2.47
N THR A 227 6.58 -23.22 2.76
CA THR A 227 6.52 -22.69 4.13
C THR A 227 5.13 -22.86 4.73
N ALA A 228 4.07 -22.64 3.95
CA ALA A 228 2.69 -22.87 4.39
C ALA A 228 2.44 -24.35 4.75
N ILE A 229 2.92 -25.28 3.92
CA ILE A 229 2.81 -26.72 4.16
C ILE A 229 3.62 -27.13 5.40
N LEU A 230 4.84 -26.61 5.57
CA LEU A 230 5.66 -26.86 6.75
C LEU A 230 4.96 -26.36 8.02
N ILE A 231 4.45 -25.13 8.02
CA ILE A 231 3.67 -24.58 9.15
C ILE A 231 2.49 -25.49 9.49
N ALA A 232 1.71 -25.90 8.47
CA ALA A 232 0.56 -26.79 8.66
C ALA A 232 0.98 -28.14 9.28
N ASN A 233 2.13 -28.68 8.87
CA ASN A 233 2.67 -29.91 9.42
C ASN A 233 3.10 -29.76 10.89
N PHE A 234 3.93 -28.77 11.21
CA PHE A 234 4.47 -28.56 12.57
C PHE A 234 3.40 -28.29 13.63
N VAL A 235 2.26 -27.72 13.21
CA VAL A 235 1.16 -27.33 14.09
C VAL A 235 0.04 -28.38 14.12
N GLY A 236 0.20 -29.47 13.36
CA GLY A 236 -0.72 -30.60 13.36
C GLY A 236 -1.97 -30.40 12.50
N LEU A 237 -2.05 -29.38 11.65
CA LEU A 237 -3.16 -29.19 10.72
C LEU A 237 -3.24 -30.30 9.65
N LEU A 238 -2.17 -31.06 9.42
CA LEU A 238 -2.15 -32.21 8.51
C LEU A 238 -2.42 -33.56 9.21
N GLY A 239 -3.24 -33.56 10.27
CA GLY A 239 -3.65 -34.78 10.99
C GLY A 239 -2.94 -35.03 12.33
N GLY A 240 -2.21 -34.04 12.86
CA GLY A 240 -1.56 -34.10 14.17
C GLY A 240 -2.34 -33.37 15.28
N PRO A 241 -1.82 -33.33 16.52
CA PRO A 241 -2.46 -32.61 17.62
C PRO A 241 -2.43 -31.09 17.40
N THR A 242 -3.60 -30.45 17.34
CA THR A 242 -3.74 -29.00 17.13
C THR A 242 -3.66 -28.18 18.42
N SER A 243 -3.02 -28.70 19.47
CA SER A 243 -2.88 -28.08 20.78
C SER A 243 -1.54 -27.33 20.92
N VAL A 244 -1.46 -26.17 20.29
CA VAL A 244 -0.22 -25.37 20.20
C VAL A 244 -0.35 -24.04 20.97
N SER A 245 0.73 -23.58 21.61
CA SER A 245 0.76 -22.31 22.35
C SER A 245 0.63 -21.09 21.43
N VAL A 246 0.21 -19.95 22.00
CA VAL A 246 0.17 -18.66 21.28
C VAL A 246 1.56 -18.24 20.80
N GLY A 247 2.60 -18.50 21.60
CA GLY A 247 3.99 -18.20 21.23
C GLY A 247 4.42 -18.95 19.98
N ALA A 248 4.09 -20.24 19.89
CA ALA A 248 4.35 -21.05 18.70
C ALA A 248 3.53 -20.56 17.49
N GLY A 249 2.26 -20.20 17.70
CA GLY A 249 1.44 -19.58 16.65
C GLY A 249 2.05 -18.29 16.07
N LEU A 250 2.54 -17.39 16.93
CA LEU A 250 3.23 -16.16 16.49
C LEU A 250 4.57 -16.44 15.82
N ALA A 251 5.31 -17.46 16.26
CA ALA A 251 6.54 -17.87 15.59
C ALA A 251 6.28 -18.41 14.18
N ALA A 252 5.24 -19.23 14.00
CA ALA A 252 4.79 -19.67 12.68
C ALA A 252 4.33 -18.50 11.81
N MET A 253 3.67 -17.50 12.39
CA MET A 253 3.32 -16.26 11.69
C MET A 253 4.55 -15.45 11.26
N GLY A 254 5.56 -15.36 12.12
CA GLY A 254 6.87 -14.77 11.79
C GLY A 254 7.54 -15.49 10.63
N ALA A 255 7.57 -16.82 10.64
CA ALA A 255 8.08 -17.63 9.53
C ALA A 255 7.31 -17.36 8.22
N GLY A 256 5.97 -17.28 8.31
CA GLY A 256 5.14 -16.98 7.14
C GLY A 256 5.36 -15.57 6.57
N LEU A 257 5.45 -14.55 7.42
CA LEU A 257 5.76 -13.18 6.99
C LEU A 257 7.17 -13.04 6.41
N ALA A 258 8.15 -13.78 6.93
CA ALA A 258 9.52 -13.79 6.42
C ALA A 258 9.55 -14.16 4.93
N VAL A 259 8.88 -15.25 4.56
CA VAL A 259 8.84 -15.73 3.17
C VAL A 259 7.86 -14.94 2.34
N GLY A 260 6.67 -14.67 2.87
CA GLY A 260 5.61 -13.98 2.14
C GLY A 260 6.04 -12.59 1.66
N LEU A 261 6.55 -11.75 2.57
CA LEU A 261 7.00 -10.40 2.21
C LEU A 261 8.28 -10.44 1.37
N ALA A 262 9.24 -11.33 1.67
CA ALA A 262 10.44 -11.48 0.84
C ALA A 262 10.12 -12.01 -0.57
N GLY A 263 9.01 -12.74 -0.73
CA GLY A 263 8.49 -13.21 -2.01
C GLY A 263 8.09 -12.10 -2.98
N THR A 264 7.90 -10.86 -2.49
CA THR A 264 7.71 -9.68 -3.35
C THR A 264 8.93 -9.40 -4.26
N SER A 265 10.11 -9.93 -3.92
CA SER A 265 11.30 -9.93 -4.78
C SER A 265 11.06 -10.57 -6.15
N GLY A 266 10.04 -11.43 -6.29
CA GLY A 266 9.61 -12.00 -7.57
C GLY A 266 9.21 -10.93 -8.59
N ILE A 267 8.74 -9.76 -8.14
CA ILE A 267 8.51 -8.61 -9.03
C ILE A 267 9.83 -8.14 -9.66
N GLY A 268 10.89 -8.01 -8.84
CA GLY A 268 12.23 -7.67 -9.31
C GLY A 268 12.81 -8.72 -10.27
N GLN A 269 12.67 -10.01 -9.94
CA GLN A 269 13.07 -11.11 -10.82
C GLN A 269 12.32 -11.06 -12.16
N GLY A 270 11.03 -10.76 -12.15
CA GLY A 270 10.23 -10.55 -13.36
C GLY A 270 10.72 -9.39 -14.24
N ILE A 271 11.12 -8.27 -13.62
CA ILE A 271 11.69 -7.12 -14.33
C ILE A 271 13.03 -7.47 -14.98
N ALA A 272 13.91 -8.17 -14.26
CA ALA A 272 15.20 -8.63 -14.79
C ALA A 272 15.00 -9.67 -15.92
N ALA A 273 14.09 -10.63 -15.71
CA ALA A 273 13.73 -11.64 -16.70
C ALA A 273 13.15 -11.03 -17.98
N ALA A 274 12.30 -10.00 -17.87
CA ALA A 274 11.79 -9.24 -19.02
C ALA A 274 12.91 -8.56 -19.83
N SER A 275 13.94 -8.05 -19.16
CA SER A 275 15.15 -7.54 -19.83
C SER A 275 15.94 -8.66 -20.49
N GLY A 276 16.10 -9.80 -19.82
CA GLY A 276 16.73 -11.02 -20.35
C GLY A 276 16.08 -11.51 -21.63
N ILE A 277 14.75 -11.55 -21.68
CA ILE A 277 13.97 -11.86 -22.88
C ILE A 277 14.28 -10.88 -24.01
N LYS A 278 14.25 -9.56 -23.74
CA LYS A 278 14.53 -8.53 -24.74
C LYS A 278 15.94 -8.68 -25.33
N SER A 279 16.95 -8.88 -24.48
CA SER A 279 18.33 -9.08 -24.92
C SER A 279 18.53 -10.41 -25.64
N LEU A 280 17.83 -11.48 -25.26
CA LEU A 280 17.93 -12.78 -25.93
C LEU A 280 17.43 -12.73 -27.39
N ILE A 281 16.38 -11.94 -27.65
CA ILE A 281 15.86 -11.74 -29.01
C ILE A 281 16.91 -11.07 -29.89
N GLU A 282 17.70 -10.16 -29.31
CA GLU A 282 18.78 -9.46 -30.02
C GLU A 282 19.99 -10.37 -30.23
N GLU A 283 20.47 -11.03 -29.19
CA GLU A 283 21.63 -11.92 -29.26
C GLU A 283 21.43 -13.20 -28.41
N GLU A 284 21.57 -14.38 -29.03
CA GLU A 284 21.33 -15.64 -28.32
C GLU A 284 22.43 -16.03 -27.33
N GLY A 285 23.65 -15.50 -27.54
CA GLY A 285 24.83 -15.76 -26.72
C GLY A 285 24.75 -15.15 -25.31
N VAL A 286 23.86 -14.18 -25.08
CA VAL A 286 23.67 -13.58 -23.75
C VAL A 286 22.76 -14.40 -22.83
N PHE A 287 22.15 -15.50 -23.29
CA PHE A 287 21.21 -16.31 -22.48
C PHE A 287 21.73 -16.65 -21.08
N GLY A 288 22.92 -17.25 -20.97
CA GLY A 288 23.47 -17.65 -19.68
C GLY A 288 23.76 -16.47 -18.75
N ARG A 289 24.34 -15.39 -19.30
CA ARG A 289 24.63 -14.16 -18.54
C ARG A 289 23.35 -13.45 -18.11
N ALA A 290 22.34 -13.41 -18.96
CA ALA A 290 21.04 -12.83 -18.65
C ALA A 290 20.33 -13.60 -17.53
N ILE A 291 20.46 -14.93 -17.48
CA ILE A 291 19.95 -15.75 -16.37
C ILE A 291 20.65 -15.38 -15.06
N VAL A 292 21.98 -15.25 -15.05
CA VAL A 292 22.74 -14.90 -13.83
C VAL A 292 22.20 -13.61 -13.20
N PHE A 293 21.96 -12.57 -14.01
CA PHE A 293 21.34 -11.33 -13.50
C PHE A 293 19.89 -11.53 -13.05
N SER A 294 19.12 -12.33 -13.80
CA SER A 294 17.69 -12.53 -13.53
C SER A 294 17.41 -13.27 -12.22
N VAL A 295 18.33 -14.12 -11.77
CA VAL A 295 18.20 -14.85 -10.48
C VAL A 295 18.76 -14.08 -9.28
N LEU A 296 19.44 -12.94 -9.49
CA LEU A 296 19.96 -12.15 -8.37
C LEU A 296 18.90 -11.76 -7.32
N PRO A 297 17.67 -11.33 -7.69
CA PRO A 297 16.63 -11.01 -6.72
C PRO A 297 16.09 -12.23 -5.94
N GLU A 298 16.49 -13.45 -6.29
CA GLU A 298 16.06 -14.65 -5.59
C GLU A 298 16.69 -14.76 -4.20
N THR A 299 17.86 -14.14 -3.98
CA THR A 299 18.58 -14.19 -2.70
C THR A 299 17.74 -13.66 -1.54
N GLN A 300 16.93 -12.62 -1.75
CA GLN A 300 15.99 -12.08 -0.76
C GLN A 300 14.98 -13.12 -0.31
N ALA A 301 14.39 -13.84 -1.26
CA ALA A 301 13.44 -14.89 -0.97
C ALA A 301 14.10 -16.06 -0.23
N ILE A 302 15.34 -16.41 -0.60
CA ILE A 302 16.15 -17.42 0.09
C ILE A 302 16.45 -17.00 1.54
N TYR A 303 16.77 -15.74 1.81
CA TYR A 303 16.95 -15.25 3.19
C TYR A 303 15.67 -15.35 4.01
N GLY A 304 14.51 -15.01 3.42
CA GLY A 304 13.21 -15.21 4.03
C GLY A 304 12.94 -16.68 4.35
N LEU A 305 13.19 -17.57 3.40
CA LEU A 305 13.03 -19.02 3.55
C LEU A 305 13.96 -19.58 4.63
N LEU A 306 15.22 -19.12 4.67
CA LEU A 306 16.18 -19.53 5.68
C LEU A 306 15.68 -19.19 7.08
N VAL A 307 15.23 -17.95 7.31
CA VAL A 307 14.70 -17.55 8.63
C VAL A 307 13.42 -18.31 8.97
N ALA A 308 12.56 -18.61 8.00
CA ALA A 308 11.40 -19.46 8.22
C ALA A 308 11.80 -20.88 8.65
N ILE A 309 12.73 -21.53 7.93
CA ILE A 309 13.24 -22.86 8.28
C ILE A 309 13.87 -22.85 9.68
N LEU A 310 14.73 -21.87 9.97
CA LEU A 310 15.35 -21.75 11.29
C LEU A 310 14.30 -21.55 12.40
N THR A 311 13.27 -20.75 12.15
CA THR A 311 12.18 -20.54 13.12
C THR A 311 11.36 -21.81 13.33
N LEU A 312 11.00 -22.52 12.26
CA LEU A 312 10.17 -23.72 12.33
C LEU A 312 10.91 -24.92 12.94
N PHE A 313 12.17 -25.15 12.58
CA PHE A 313 12.90 -26.32 13.05
C PHE A 313 13.61 -26.09 14.39
N SER A 314 14.11 -24.87 14.66
CA SER A 314 14.91 -24.61 15.87
C SER A 314 14.09 -24.04 17.02
N LEU A 315 13.04 -23.26 16.73
CA LEU A 315 12.29 -22.50 17.74
C LEU A 315 10.90 -23.09 18.01
N LEU A 316 10.24 -23.64 17.00
CA LEU A 316 8.84 -24.02 17.10
C LEU A 316 8.66 -25.29 17.94
N LYS A 317 8.31 -25.07 19.21
CA LYS A 317 7.89 -26.12 20.16
C LYS A 317 6.46 -25.84 20.60
N PRO A 318 5.62 -26.88 20.87
CA PRO A 318 4.21 -26.68 21.23
C PRO A 318 3.98 -25.77 22.44
N ASP A 319 4.94 -25.65 23.35
CA ASP A 319 4.91 -24.91 24.61
C ASP A 319 5.68 -23.56 24.57
N LEU A 320 6.02 -23.06 23.38
CA LEU A 320 6.84 -21.84 23.22
C LEU A 320 6.21 -20.61 23.91
N SER A 321 7.06 -19.80 24.57
CA SER A 321 6.62 -18.61 25.31
C SER A 321 6.14 -17.48 24.38
N LEU A 322 5.24 -16.62 24.89
CA LEU A 322 4.71 -15.48 24.13
C LEU A 322 5.81 -14.50 23.71
N ALA A 323 6.81 -14.27 24.58
CA ALA A 323 7.94 -13.40 24.28
C ALA A 323 8.83 -13.95 23.16
N ALA A 324 9.07 -15.27 23.13
CA ALA A 324 9.80 -15.91 22.03
C ALA A 324 9.02 -15.87 20.72
N GLY A 325 7.69 -16.06 20.78
CA GLY A 325 6.80 -15.91 19.62
C GLY A 325 6.83 -14.50 19.02
N LEU A 326 6.76 -13.45 19.86
CA LEU A 326 6.88 -12.06 19.40
C LEU A 326 8.24 -11.75 18.80
N ALA A 327 9.31 -12.28 19.38
CA ALA A 327 10.64 -12.10 18.80
C ALA A 327 10.76 -12.79 17.44
N ALA A 328 10.19 -13.98 17.27
CA ALA A 328 10.12 -14.64 15.97
C ALA A 328 9.27 -13.88 14.94
N LEU A 329 8.19 -13.23 15.38
CA LEU A 329 7.46 -12.29 14.54
C LEU A 329 8.36 -11.12 14.11
N GLY A 330 9.16 -10.56 15.02
CA GLY A 330 10.16 -9.52 14.72
C GLY A 330 11.23 -9.98 13.72
N MET A 331 11.73 -11.21 13.86
CA MET A 331 12.65 -11.84 12.88
C MET A 331 12.03 -11.88 11.48
N GLY A 332 10.76 -12.30 11.39
CA GLY A 332 10.04 -12.37 10.13
C GLY A 332 9.80 -11.02 9.48
N LEU A 333 9.41 -10.01 10.25
CA LEU A 333 9.23 -8.63 9.77
C LEU A 333 10.57 -8.03 9.29
N ALA A 334 11.67 -8.31 10.00
CA ALA A 334 13.00 -7.82 9.65
C ALA A 334 13.42 -8.28 8.24
N VAL A 335 13.40 -9.59 8.00
CA VAL A 335 13.82 -10.16 6.71
C VAL A 335 12.77 -9.95 5.63
N GLY A 336 11.50 -10.14 5.97
CA GLY A 336 10.41 -10.05 5.01
C GLY A 336 10.30 -8.68 4.36
N ILE A 337 10.20 -7.61 5.16
CA ILE A 337 10.08 -6.24 4.61
C ILE A 337 11.40 -5.82 3.95
N ALA A 338 12.57 -6.14 4.53
CA ALA A 338 13.86 -5.84 3.90
C ALA A 338 14.05 -6.58 2.56
N GLY A 339 13.41 -7.75 2.40
CA GLY A 339 13.38 -8.52 1.15
C GLY A 339 12.71 -7.79 -0.02
N THR A 340 11.93 -6.74 0.22
CA THR A 340 11.39 -5.87 -0.84
C THR A 340 12.51 -5.16 -1.64
N SER A 341 13.73 -5.05 -1.08
CA SER A 341 14.93 -4.61 -1.80
C SER A 341 15.23 -5.42 -3.06
N GLY A 342 14.70 -6.66 -3.18
CA GLY A 342 14.78 -7.48 -4.39
C GLY A 342 14.16 -6.81 -5.61
N ILE A 343 13.17 -5.93 -5.44
CA ILE A 343 12.64 -5.10 -6.53
C ILE A 343 13.74 -4.16 -7.07
N GLY A 344 14.49 -3.50 -6.18
CA GLY A 344 15.63 -2.67 -6.55
C GLY A 344 16.75 -3.46 -7.23
N GLN A 345 17.09 -4.64 -6.69
CA GLN A 345 18.06 -5.55 -7.30
C GLN A 345 17.64 -5.96 -8.71
N GLY A 346 16.36 -6.25 -8.92
CA GLY A 346 15.80 -6.56 -10.24
C GLY A 346 15.94 -5.40 -11.25
N ILE A 347 15.71 -4.16 -10.81
CA ILE A 347 15.87 -2.96 -11.66
C ILE A 347 17.34 -2.74 -12.06
N ALA A 348 18.27 -2.91 -11.12
CA ALA A 348 19.70 -2.82 -11.39
C ALA A 348 20.16 -3.96 -12.31
N ALA A 349 19.73 -5.20 -12.02
CA ALA A 349 20.02 -6.38 -12.82
C ALA A 349 19.49 -6.26 -14.26
N ALA A 350 18.27 -5.74 -14.46
CA ALA A 350 17.72 -5.46 -15.78
C ALA A 350 18.61 -4.52 -16.61
N SER A 351 19.20 -3.51 -15.96
CA SER A 351 20.16 -2.60 -16.60
C SER A 351 21.51 -3.26 -16.84
N GLY A 352 21.94 -4.14 -15.92
CA GLY A 352 23.11 -4.99 -16.07
C GLY A 352 23.00 -5.88 -17.31
N ILE A 353 21.88 -6.59 -17.50
CA ILE A 353 21.60 -7.42 -18.68
C ILE A 353 21.72 -6.61 -19.97
N ALA A 354 21.06 -5.45 -20.04
CA ALA A 354 21.15 -4.56 -21.19
C ALA A 354 22.59 -4.04 -21.41
N GLY A 355 23.39 -3.93 -20.35
CA GLY A 355 24.79 -3.55 -20.41
C GLY A 355 25.71 -4.64 -20.96
N VAL A 356 25.47 -5.90 -20.59
CA VAL A 356 26.25 -7.04 -21.08
C VAL A 356 26.18 -7.15 -22.59
N LEU A 357 25.00 -6.90 -23.17
CA LEU A 357 24.78 -6.88 -24.61
C LEU A 357 25.64 -5.83 -25.33
N ARG A 358 26.00 -4.73 -24.64
CA ARG A 358 26.80 -3.64 -25.22
C ARG A 358 28.30 -3.78 -24.96
N LYS A 359 28.68 -4.19 -23.73
CA LYS A 359 30.06 -4.28 -23.27
C LYS A 359 30.26 -5.47 -22.36
N GLU A 360 30.50 -6.63 -22.97
CA GLU A 360 30.74 -7.91 -22.27
C GLU A 360 31.89 -7.83 -21.25
N GLU A 361 32.96 -7.12 -21.57
CA GLU A 361 34.12 -6.92 -20.69
C GLU A 361 33.78 -6.28 -19.34
N LEU A 362 32.65 -5.55 -19.27
CA LEU A 362 32.19 -4.91 -18.04
C LEU A 362 31.36 -5.84 -17.14
N PHE A 363 31.14 -7.11 -17.53
CA PHE A 363 30.27 -8.06 -16.83
C PHE A 363 30.47 -8.05 -15.31
N GLY A 364 31.70 -8.16 -14.82
CA GLY A 364 31.99 -8.13 -13.39
C GLY A 364 31.59 -6.82 -12.70
N ARG A 365 31.83 -5.67 -13.34
CA ARG A 365 31.44 -4.35 -12.81
C ARG A 365 29.93 -4.15 -12.83
N LEU A 366 29.23 -4.69 -13.83
CA LEU A 366 27.77 -4.65 -13.92
C LEU A 366 27.11 -5.45 -12.78
N ILE A 367 27.71 -6.59 -12.40
CA ILE A 367 27.26 -7.38 -11.24
C ILE A 367 27.43 -6.56 -9.95
N VAL A 368 28.57 -5.89 -9.74
CA VAL A 368 28.81 -5.10 -8.51
C VAL A 368 27.68 -4.10 -8.26
N PHE A 369 27.24 -3.37 -9.28
CA PHE A 369 26.09 -2.47 -9.14
C PHE A 369 24.78 -3.21 -8.86
N SER A 370 24.58 -4.37 -9.48
CA SER A 370 23.34 -5.13 -9.37
C SER A 370 23.16 -5.77 -8.00
N VAL A 371 24.24 -6.07 -7.28
CA VAL A 371 24.18 -6.64 -5.92
C VAL A 371 24.13 -5.59 -4.80
N LEU A 372 24.27 -4.30 -5.09
CA LEU A 372 24.22 -3.25 -4.07
C LEU A 372 22.96 -3.31 -3.19
N PRO A 373 21.73 -3.51 -3.74
CA PRO A 373 20.53 -3.58 -2.92
C PRO A 373 20.47 -4.80 -1.98
N GLU A 374 21.34 -5.79 -2.16
CA GLU A 374 21.38 -7.00 -1.33
C GLU A 374 21.79 -6.70 0.11
N THR A 375 22.57 -5.64 0.35
CA THR A 375 23.01 -5.27 1.72
C THR A 375 21.82 -5.03 2.65
N GLN A 376 20.70 -4.54 2.13
CA GLN A 376 19.47 -4.30 2.89
C GLN A 376 18.84 -5.59 3.41
N ALA A 377 18.79 -6.62 2.56
CA ALA A 377 18.29 -7.92 2.95
C ALA A 377 19.24 -8.60 3.96
N ILE A 378 20.55 -8.40 3.82
CA ILE A 378 21.55 -8.89 4.76
C ILE A 378 21.38 -8.24 6.15
N TYR A 379 21.07 -6.95 6.24
CA TYR A 379 20.76 -6.30 7.52
C TYR A 379 19.51 -6.90 8.18
N GLY A 380 18.47 -7.20 7.39
CA GLY A 380 17.30 -7.94 7.85
C GLY A 380 17.68 -9.31 8.41
N LEU A 381 18.48 -10.08 7.67
CA LEU A 381 18.96 -11.41 8.07
C LEU A 381 19.80 -11.35 9.35
N LEU A 382 20.73 -10.40 9.43
CA LEU A 382 21.55 -10.16 10.62
C LEU A 382 20.68 -9.86 11.84
N THR A 383 19.66 -9.01 11.68
CA THR A 383 18.75 -8.66 12.76
C THR A 383 17.95 -9.87 13.24
N ALA A 384 17.50 -10.73 12.32
CA ALA A 384 16.84 -11.98 12.67
C ALA A 384 17.78 -12.94 13.43
N ILE A 385 19.02 -13.11 12.97
CA ILE A 385 20.01 -13.97 13.65
C ILE A 385 20.34 -13.41 15.05
N LEU A 386 20.52 -12.10 15.19
CA LEU A 386 20.75 -11.46 16.49
C LEU A 386 19.58 -11.68 17.42
N ALA A 387 18.34 -11.46 16.96
CA ALA A 387 17.14 -11.72 17.76
C ALA A 387 17.06 -13.20 18.18
N MET A 388 17.40 -14.16 17.31
CA MET A 388 17.46 -15.58 17.64
C MET A 388 18.50 -15.87 18.72
N PHE A 389 19.68 -15.25 18.66
CA PHE A 389 20.72 -15.40 19.68
C PHE A 389 20.23 -14.92 21.06
N PHE A 390 19.57 -13.76 21.12
CA PHE A 390 19.03 -13.23 22.37
C PHE A 390 17.88 -14.06 22.95
N LEU A 391 17.16 -14.82 22.11
CA LEU A 391 16.19 -15.81 22.57
C LEU A 391 16.83 -17.05 23.22
N GLY A 392 18.07 -17.40 22.85
CA GLY A 392 18.81 -18.52 23.42
C GLY A 392 19.49 -18.22 24.77
N ALA A 393 19.66 -16.94 25.12
CA ALA A 393 20.44 -16.50 26.28
C ALA A 393 19.66 -16.47 27.62
N GLY A 394 18.40 -16.90 27.66
CA GLY A 394 17.57 -16.94 28.87
C GLY A 394 16.07 -17.03 28.57
N LYS A 395 15.19 -16.99 29.60
CA LYS A 395 13.74 -16.89 29.38
C LYS A 395 13.40 -15.45 28.93
N PRO A 396 12.95 -15.22 27.69
CA PRO A 396 12.74 -13.87 27.19
C PRO A 396 11.55 -13.19 27.89
N THR A 397 11.69 -11.92 28.21
CA THR A 397 10.61 -11.09 28.75
C THR A 397 9.70 -10.58 27.63
N LEU A 398 8.43 -10.27 27.93
CA LEU A 398 7.49 -9.71 26.96
C LEU A 398 7.99 -8.43 26.30
N ALA A 399 8.66 -7.57 27.08
CA ALA A 399 9.26 -6.35 26.58
C ALA A 399 10.42 -6.61 25.60
N ALA A 400 11.22 -7.66 25.83
CA ALA A 400 12.24 -8.09 24.88
C ALA A 400 11.64 -8.66 23.58
N GLY A 401 10.52 -9.40 23.66
CA GLY A 401 9.78 -9.85 22.48
C GLY A 401 9.26 -8.68 21.63
N LEU A 402 8.68 -7.65 22.26
CA LEU A 402 8.24 -6.43 21.56
C LEU A 402 9.42 -5.59 21.05
N ALA A 403 10.55 -5.56 21.77
CA ALA A 403 11.77 -4.92 21.30
C ALA A 403 12.28 -5.55 20.01
N ALA A 404 12.21 -6.88 19.88
CA ALA A 404 12.54 -7.58 18.64
C ALA A 404 11.57 -7.25 17.49
N VAL A 405 10.27 -7.03 17.77
CA VAL A 405 9.34 -6.49 16.77
C VAL A 405 9.74 -5.07 16.35
N GLY A 406 10.07 -4.20 17.30
CA GLY A 406 10.55 -2.84 17.00
C GLY A 406 11.83 -2.83 16.17
N ALA A 407 12.79 -3.70 16.52
CA ALA A 407 14.02 -3.92 15.75
C ALA A 407 13.72 -4.41 14.32
N GLY A 408 12.79 -5.35 14.18
CA GLY A 408 12.37 -5.86 12.87
C GLY A 408 11.69 -4.80 12.01
N LEU A 409 10.85 -3.94 12.59
CA LEU A 409 10.23 -2.82 11.87
C LEU A 409 11.25 -1.74 11.47
N ALA A 410 12.23 -1.44 12.34
CA ALA A 410 13.32 -0.50 12.05
C ALA A 410 14.14 -0.93 10.83
N VAL A 411 14.61 -2.18 10.82
CA VAL A 411 15.45 -2.70 9.73
C VAL A 411 14.61 -3.08 8.52
N GLY A 412 13.45 -3.68 8.72
CA GLY A 412 12.56 -4.09 7.65
C GLY A 412 12.17 -2.93 6.75
N PHE A 413 11.53 -1.89 7.31
CA PHE A 413 11.18 -0.70 6.52
C PHE A 413 12.42 0.11 6.14
N GLY A 414 13.48 0.12 6.98
CA GLY A 414 14.79 0.67 6.62
C GLY A 414 15.35 0.09 5.32
N GLY A 415 15.19 -1.23 5.12
CA GLY A 415 15.67 -1.96 3.95
C GLY A 415 14.88 -1.70 2.65
N THR A 416 13.71 -1.07 2.73
CA THR A 416 12.98 -0.61 1.52
C THR A 416 13.77 0.42 0.72
N SER A 417 14.75 1.10 1.35
CA SER A 417 15.72 1.97 0.68
C SER A 417 16.49 1.27 -0.45
N GLY A 418 16.59 -0.07 -0.40
CA GLY A 418 17.20 -0.89 -1.45
C GLY A 418 16.53 -0.73 -2.82
N ILE A 419 15.24 -0.36 -2.85
CA ILE A 419 14.55 0.02 -4.09
C ILE A 419 15.21 1.26 -4.70
N GLY A 420 15.43 2.30 -3.89
CA GLY A 420 16.14 3.52 -4.31
C GLY A 420 17.59 3.27 -4.70
N GLN A 421 18.29 2.43 -3.94
CA GLN A 421 19.65 1.99 -4.24
C GLN A 421 19.73 1.31 -5.61
N GLY A 422 18.77 0.42 -5.92
CA GLY A 422 18.67 -0.25 -7.22
C GLY A 422 18.38 0.69 -8.38
N ILE A 423 17.53 1.70 -8.18
CA ILE A 423 17.24 2.75 -9.18
C ILE A 423 18.51 3.58 -9.49
N ALA A 424 19.23 3.99 -8.45
CA ALA A 424 20.50 4.70 -8.60
C ALA A 424 21.56 3.83 -9.29
N ALA A 425 21.67 2.56 -8.88
CA ALA A 425 22.59 1.59 -9.45
C ALA A 425 22.33 1.33 -10.95
N ALA A 426 21.05 1.22 -11.34
CA ALA A 426 20.65 1.09 -12.74
C ALA A 426 21.12 2.26 -13.62
N SER A 427 21.05 3.49 -13.10
CA SER A 427 21.60 4.65 -13.80
C SER A 427 23.12 4.70 -13.77
N GLY A 428 23.76 4.29 -12.67
CA GLY A 428 25.21 4.13 -12.57
C GLY A 428 25.75 3.13 -13.60
N ILE A 429 25.06 2.00 -13.79
CA ILE A 429 25.34 1.03 -14.85
C ILE A 429 25.25 1.68 -16.23
N ARG A 430 24.15 2.38 -16.53
CA ARG A 430 23.97 3.08 -17.81
C ARG A 430 25.10 4.09 -18.06
N ALA A 431 25.48 4.87 -17.06
CA ALA A 431 26.58 5.82 -17.15
C ALA A 431 27.95 5.13 -17.37
N MET A 432 28.20 4.01 -16.69
CA MET A 432 29.44 3.23 -16.82
C MET A 432 29.59 2.60 -18.20
N ILE A 433 28.49 2.11 -18.79
CA ILE A 433 28.49 1.56 -20.14
C ILE A 433 28.95 2.62 -21.15
N GLU A 434 28.51 3.87 -20.98
CA GLU A 434 29.00 4.98 -21.80
C GLU A 434 30.48 5.29 -21.50
N ARG A 435 30.83 5.49 -20.21
CA ARG A 435 32.18 5.84 -19.77
C ARG A 435 32.59 5.03 -18.54
N ALA A 436 33.50 4.09 -18.72
CA ALA A 436 33.92 3.16 -17.66
C ALA A 436 34.58 3.83 -16.44
N GLU A 437 35.16 5.02 -16.62
CA GLU A 437 35.74 5.84 -15.53
C GLU A 437 34.70 6.37 -14.55
N LEU A 438 33.42 6.48 -14.98
CA LEU A 438 32.33 6.90 -14.13
C LEU A 438 31.92 5.84 -13.10
N PHE A 439 32.55 4.66 -13.11
CA PHE A 439 32.31 3.58 -12.16
C PHE A 439 32.28 4.09 -10.71
N VAL A 440 33.34 4.78 -10.24
CA VAL A 440 33.44 5.22 -8.84
C VAL A 440 32.37 6.26 -8.51
N ARG A 441 32.15 7.26 -9.37
CA ARG A 441 31.16 8.32 -9.12
C ARG A 441 29.72 7.78 -9.15
N GLY A 442 29.43 6.87 -10.09
CA GLY A 442 28.17 6.16 -10.16
C GLY A 442 27.92 5.31 -8.91
N MET A 443 28.95 4.62 -8.40
CA MET A 443 28.85 3.85 -7.15
C MET A 443 28.56 4.75 -5.95
N VAL A 444 29.30 5.86 -5.79
CA VAL A 444 29.08 6.79 -4.66
C VAL A 444 27.63 7.26 -4.63
N LEU A 445 27.08 7.70 -5.77
CA LEU A 445 25.67 8.10 -5.85
C LEU A 445 24.72 6.94 -5.54
N SER A 446 25.06 5.73 -5.97
CA SER A 446 24.24 4.53 -5.75
C SER A 446 24.24 4.05 -4.30
N VAL A 447 25.25 4.38 -3.50
CA VAL A 447 25.36 3.99 -2.09
C VAL A 447 24.66 4.98 -1.16
N LEU A 448 24.40 6.22 -1.58
CA LEU A 448 23.75 7.23 -0.73
C LEU A 448 22.45 6.73 -0.04
N PRO A 449 21.53 6.01 -0.72
CA PRO A 449 20.32 5.47 -0.08
C PRO A 449 20.55 4.54 1.12
N GLU A 450 21.75 3.96 1.27
CA GLU A 450 22.06 2.93 2.26
C GLU A 450 22.07 3.44 3.71
N THR A 451 22.37 4.72 3.94
CA THR A 451 22.47 5.33 5.29
C THR A 451 21.22 5.11 6.14
N ARG A 452 20.03 5.13 5.54
CA ARG A 452 18.74 4.89 6.22
C ARG A 452 18.64 3.51 6.84
N ALA A 453 19.13 2.51 6.14
CA ALA A 453 19.10 1.16 6.66
C ALA A 453 20.15 0.95 7.74
N ILE A 454 21.28 1.67 7.66
CA ILE A 454 22.27 1.71 8.75
C ILE A 454 21.65 2.33 10.00
N TYR A 455 20.84 3.40 9.88
CA TYR A 455 20.10 3.96 11.01
C TYR A 455 19.09 2.97 11.59
N GLY A 456 18.37 2.24 10.72
CA GLY A 456 17.47 1.15 11.14
C GLY A 456 18.21 0.06 11.91
N LEU A 457 19.35 -0.39 11.38
CA LEU A 457 20.20 -1.40 12.00
C LEU A 457 20.76 -0.92 13.35
N LEU A 458 21.16 0.34 13.46
CA LEU A 458 21.60 0.94 14.72
C LEU A 458 20.49 0.85 15.79
N ILE A 459 19.27 1.29 15.47
CA ILE A 459 18.15 1.21 16.42
C ILE A 459 17.79 -0.24 16.74
N ALA A 460 17.84 -1.16 15.77
CA ALA A 460 17.61 -2.58 16.01
C ALA A 460 18.63 -3.18 16.98
N ILE A 461 19.92 -2.89 16.80
CA ILE A 461 20.99 -3.34 17.72
C ILE A 461 20.76 -2.75 19.11
N LEU A 462 20.51 -1.44 19.23
CA LEU A 462 20.25 -0.81 20.52
C LEU A 462 19.02 -1.41 21.21
N ALA A 463 17.92 -1.62 20.48
CA ALA A 463 16.70 -2.22 21.00
C ALA A 463 16.93 -3.65 21.54
N LEU A 464 17.65 -4.49 20.78
CA LEU A 464 17.92 -5.88 21.15
C LEU A 464 18.91 -6.01 22.31
N PHE A 465 19.97 -5.19 22.35
CA PHE A 465 21.01 -5.29 23.37
C PHE A 465 20.64 -4.63 24.70
N MET A 466 19.87 -3.54 24.66
CA MET A 466 19.56 -2.76 25.87
C MET A 466 18.32 -3.26 26.61
N MET A 467 17.40 -3.96 25.92
CA MET A 467 16.22 -4.54 26.57
C MET A 467 16.45 -5.95 27.10
N LYS A 468 16.89 -6.03 28.35
CA LYS A 468 16.96 -7.29 29.11
C LYS A 468 15.74 -7.51 30.01
N SER A 469 15.17 -6.44 30.57
CA SER A 469 13.94 -6.44 31.37
C SER A 469 13.21 -5.10 31.23
N GLY A 470 11.88 -5.10 31.29
CA GLY A 470 11.08 -3.89 31.16
C GLY A 470 9.58 -4.15 31.10
N SER A 471 8.79 -3.08 31.13
CA SER A 471 7.33 -3.15 31.00
C SER A 471 6.90 -3.35 29.54
N VAL A 472 5.65 -3.77 29.33
CA VAL A 472 5.03 -3.82 27.99
C VAL A 472 5.04 -2.44 27.32
N GLY A 473 4.86 -1.36 28.10
CA GLY A 473 4.94 0.01 27.58
C GLY A 473 6.31 0.35 27.00
N ALA A 474 7.40 -0.12 27.63
CA ALA A 474 8.75 0.05 27.09
C ALA A 474 8.96 -0.73 25.79
N GLY A 475 8.39 -1.94 25.69
CA GLY A 475 8.36 -2.70 24.44
C GLY A 475 7.64 -1.96 23.30
N LEU A 476 6.49 -1.35 23.59
CA LEU A 476 5.77 -0.50 22.62
C LEU A 476 6.55 0.77 22.26
N ALA A 477 7.29 1.36 23.19
CA ALA A 477 8.16 2.49 22.87
C ALA A 477 9.25 2.11 21.87
N LEU A 478 9.79 0.89 21.92
CA LEU A 478 10.72 0.42 20.90
C LEU A 478 10.08 0.11 19.56
N ILE A 479 8.80 -0.29 19.54
CA ILE A 479 8.03 -0.32 18.30
C ILE A 479 7.88 1.09 17.74
N GLY A 480 7.60 2.10 18.59
CA GLY A 480 7.56 3.50 18.18
C GLY A 480 8.89 4.00 17.62
N ALA A 481 10.00 3.73 18.30
CA ALA A 481 11.35 4.05 17.82
C ALA A 481 11.67 3.31 16.50
N GLY A 482 11.27 2.05 16.40
CA GLY A 482 11.42 1.24 15.19
C GLY A 482 10.65 1.80 14.00
N LEU A 483 9.39 2.19 14.19
CA LEU A 483 8.57 2.84 13.16
C LEU A 483 9.09 4.22 12.77
N ALA A 484 9.63 5.00 13.73
CA ALA A 484 10.20 6.32 13.48
C ALA A 484 11.35 6.29 12.49
N VAL A 485 12.29 5.35 12.63
CA VAL A 485 13.42 5.20 11.71
C VAL A 485 13.07 4.34 10.51
N GLY A 486 12.34 3.25 10.73
CA GLY A 486 11.99 2.28 9.71
C GLY A 486 11.16 2.90 8.59
N LEU A 487 10.01 3.50 8.90
CA LEU A 487 9.11 4.06 7.87
C LEU A 487 9.76 5.24 7.12
N VAL A 488 10.63 5.99 7.78
CA VAL A 488 11.47 6.98 7.09
C VAL A 488 12.43 6.31 6.10
N GLY A 489 12.82 5.06 6.29
CA GLY A 489 13.63 4.30 5.33
C GLY A 489 13.10 4.31 3.89
N VAL A 490 11.77 4.43 3.73
CA VAL A 490 11.10 4.58 2.42
C VAL A 490 11.58 5.85 1.68
N SER A 491 12.04 6.88 2.38
CA SER A 491 12.68 8.08 1.80
C SER A 491 13.92 7.76 0.94
N GLY A 492 14.53 6.58 1.11
CA GLY A 492 15.65 6.12 0.28
C GLY A 492 15.26 5.99 -1.20
N ILE A 493 13.98 5.76 -1.49
CA ILE A 493 13.44 5.77 -2.87
C ILE A 493 13.60 7.18 -3.49
N GLY A 494 13.24 8.23 -2.74
CA GLY A 494 13.40 9.62 -3.17
C GLY A 494 14.86 9.97 -3.47
N GLN A 495 15.77 9.62 -2.56
CA GLN A 495 17.20 9.80 -2.79
C GLN A 495 17.71 9.01 -4.00
N GLY A 496 17.20 7.79 -4.20
CA GLY A 496 17.49 6.96 -5.36
C GLY A 496 17.17 7.65 -6.69
N PHE A 497 16.04 8.37 -6.80
CA PHE A 497 15.69 9.14 -8.00
C PHE A 497 16.69 10.26 -8.28
N THR A 498 17.06 11.01 -7.24
CA THR A 498 18.03 12.10 -7.39
C THR A 498 19.41 11.58 -7.76
N ALA A 499 19.88 10.53 -7.08
CA ALA A 499 21.14 9.86 -7.36
C ALA A 499 21.17 9.27 -8.78
N ALA A 500 20.08 8.65 -9.23
CA ALA A 500 19.94 8.12 -10.58
C ALA A 500 20.05 9.22 -11.65
N THR A 501 19.44 10.37 -11.40
CA THR A 501 19.53 11.53 -12.30
C THR A 501 20.93 12.13 -12.27
N GLY A 502 21.53 12.22 -11.08
CA GLY A 502 22.93 12.62 -10.88
C GLY A 502 23.87 11.77 -11.73
N ALA A 503 23.79 10.44 -11.58
CA ALA A 503 24.62 9.50 -12.33
C ALA A 503 24.44 9.65 -13.85
N ALA A 504 23.20 9.82 -14.32
CA ALA A 504 22.92 10.06 -15.74
C ALA A 504 23.53 11.38 -16.26
N THR A 505 23.52 12.45 -15.44
CA THR A 505 24.11 13.74 -15.84
C THR A 505 25.64 13.73 -15.92
N LEU A 506 26.32 12.85 -15.18
CA LEU A 506 27.79 12.74 -15.21
C LEU A 506 28.34 12.37 -16.58
N VAL A 507 27.57 11.63 -17.39
CA VAL A 507 27.95 11.29 -18.77
C VAL A 507 28.17 12.56 -19.60
N LYS A 508 27.35 13.59 -19.37
CA LYS A 508 27.39 14.88 -20.08
C LYS A 508 28.34 15.88 -19.43
N ASN A 509 28.34 15.96 -18.09
CA ASN A 509 29.16 16.92 -17.35
C ASN A 509 29.65 16.32 -16.04
N GLU A 510 30.91 15.87 -16.05
CA GLU A 510 31.54 15.27 -14.88
C GLU A 510 31.78 16.23 -13.72
N GLY A 511 32.05 17.51 -14.03
CA GLY A 511 32.26 18.55 -13.01
C GLY A 511 31.01 18.79 -12.16
N PHE A 512 29.85 18.32 -12.62
CA PHE A 512 28.58 18.41 -11.91
C PHE A 512 28.45 17.44 -10.73
N PHE A 513 29.41 16.52 -10.53
CA PHE A 513 29.35 15.50 -9.47
C PHE A 513 29.09 16.07 -8.06
N GLY A 514 29.78 17.14 -7.68
CA GLY A 514 29.56 17.77 -6.36
C GLY A 514 28.14 18.29 -6.17
N ARG A 515 27.57 18.94 -7.20
CA ARG A 515 26.18 19.44 -7.16
C ARG A 515 25.16 18.30 -7.17
N ALA A 516 25.44 17.22 -7.91
CA ALA A 516 24.62 16.01 -7.88
C ALA A 516 24.56 15.39 -6.47
N ILE A 517 25.67 15.39 -5.73
CA ILE A 517 25.68 14.97 -4.32
C ILE A 517 24.81 15.90 -3.47
N ILE A 518 24.93 17.22 -3.60
CA ILE A 518 24.14 18.17 -2.82
C ILE A 518 22.65 17.88 -2.95
N PHE A 519 22.14 17.78 -4.18
CA PHE A 519 20.73 17.43 -4.41
C PHE A 519 20.38 16.05 -3.84
N SER A 520 21.28 15.07 -3.99
CA SER A 520 21.04 13.70 -3.51
C SER A 520 21.03 13.61 -1.98
N VAL A 521 21.68 14.50 -1.25
CA VAL A 521 21.68 14.51 0.22
C VAL A 521 20.48 15.28 0.79
N LEU A 522 19.74 16.05 -0.01
CA LEU A 522 18.55 16.77 0.48
C LEU A 522 17.52 15.84 1.16
N PRO A 523 17.16 14.66 0.61
CA PRO A 523 16.23 13.73 1.25
C PRO A 523 16.80 12.98 2.47
N GLU A 524 18.04 13.29 2.89
CA GLU A 524 18.69 12.69 4.07
C GLU A 524 18.19 13.30 5.37
N THR A 525 17.71 14.56 5.35
CA THR A 525 17.29 15.26 6.58
C THR A 525 16.14 14.53 7.27
N GLN A 526 15.21 13.94 6.51
CA GLN A 526 14.13 13.13 7.04
C GLN A 526 14.64 11.91 7.80
N ALA A 527 15.64 11.21 7.26
CA ALA A 527 16.28 10.05 7.91
C ALA A 527 16.84 10.44 9.29
N ILE A 528 17.46 11.62 9.37
CA ILE A 528 17.96 12.18 10.62
C ILE A 528 16.81 12.50 11.58
N TYR A 529 15.67 13.02 11.10
CA TYR A 529 14.49 13.29 11.94
C TYR A 529 13.91 12.00 12.55
N GLY A 530 13.85 10.92 11.75
CA GLY A 530 13.44 9.60 12.23
C GLY A 530 14.39 9.08 13.32
N LEU A 531 15.70 9.17 13.08
CA LEU A 531 16.73 8.75 14.03
C LEU A 531 16.67 9.54 15.34
N LEU A 532 16.58 10.87 15.24
CA LEU A 532 16.43 11.75 16.40
C LEU A 532 15.20 11.36 17.22
N THR A 533 14.06 11.15 16.57
CA THR A 533 12.81 10.79 17.26
C THR A 533 12.90 9.42 17.92
N ALA A 534 13.53 8.43 17.27
CA ALA A 534 13.77 7.13 17.88
C ALA A 534 14.64 7.23 19.14
N ILE A 535 15.73 8.01 19.09
CA ILE A 535 16.61 8.24 20.24
C ILE A 535 15.84 8.95 21.37
N LEU A 536 15.02 9.96 21.06
CA LEU A 536 14.19 10.65 22.04
C LEU A 536 13.17 9.70 22.69
N ILE A 537 12.48 8.87 21.90
CA ILE A 537 11.54 7.87 22.42
C ILE A 537 12.26 6.92 23.39
N MET A 538 13.44 6.40 23.00
CA MET A 538 14.21 5.50 23.85
C MET A 538 14.72 6.19 25.12
N MET A 539 15.09 7.46 25.03
CA MET A 539 15.53 8.27 26.18
C MET A 539 14.39 8.52 27.16
N PHE A 540 13.23 9.00 26.69
CA PHE A 540 12.07 9.28 27.55
C PHE A 540 11.41 8.00 28.10
N ALA A 541 11.56 6.86 27.40
CA ALA A 541 11.17 5.55 27.93
C ALA A 541 12.15 5.00 28.98
N GLY A 542 13.28 5.66 29.24
CA GLY A 542 14.29 5.24 30.21
C GLY A 542 15.19 4.08 29.74
N ILE A 543 15.18 3.76 28.44
CA ILE A 543 15.91 2.62 27.87
C ILE A 543 17.40 2.94 27.75
N LEU A 544 17.76 4.15 27.32
CA LEU A 544 19.16 4.58 27.18
C LEU A 544 19.82 5.01 28.51
N GLY A 545 19.02 5.25 29.57
CA GLY A 545 19.49 5.83 30.84
C GLY A 545 19.68 4.85 32.00
N GLY A 546 19.43 3.56 31.81
CA GLY A 546 19.65 2.54 32.85
C GLY A 546 18.66 2.56 34.04
N ALA A 547 17.67 3.46 34.04
CA ALA A 547 16.73 3.69 35.16
C ALA A 547 15.60 2.65 35.28
N GLY A 548 15.67 1.53 34.55
CA GLY A 548 14.59 0.55 34.46
C GLY A 548 13.43 1.06 33.60
N ALA A 549 13.25 0.47 32.42
CA ALA A 549 12.25 0.89 31.45
C ALA A 549 10.84 0.42 31.87
N ASN A 550 10.24 1.13 32.84
CA ASN A 550 8.93 0.79 33.42
C ASN A 550 7.91 1.91 33.17
N ILE A 551 7.50 2.06 31.91
CA ILE A 551 6.45 3.01 31.50
C ILE A 551 5.10 2.29 31.30
N GLY A 552 4.00 3.01 31.50
CA GLY A 552 2.64 2.48 31.32
C GLY A 552 2.27 2.24 29.85
N LEU A 553 1.18 1.48 29.62
CA LEU A 553 0.68 1.16 28.27
C LEU A 553 0.32 2.42 27.47
N GLY A 554 -0.30 3.43 28.10
CA GLY A 554 -0.65 4.69 27.45
C GLY A 554 0.58 5.47 26.94
N ALA A 555 1.65 5.50 27.73
CA ALA A 555 2.92 6.10 27.31
C ALA A 555 3.57 5.32 26.16
N GLY A 556 3.50 3.98 26.18
CA GLY A 556 3.97 3.13 25.09
C GLY A 556 3.21 3.37 23.77
N LEU A 557 1.88 3.52 23.82
CA LEU A 557 1.07 3.88 22.64
C LEU A 557 1.38 5.30 22.15
N ALA A 558 1.63 6.25 23.06
CA ALA A 558 2.04 7.59 22.69
C ALA A 558 3.39 7.59 21.94
N ALA A 559 4.33 6.73 22.34
CA ALA A 559 5.59 6.53 21.63
C ALA A 559 5.38 5.97 20.21
N VAL A 560 4.42 5.04 20.02
CA VAL A 560 4.02 4.58 18.68
C VAL A 560 3.42 5.73 17.87
N GLY A 561 2.59 6.59 18.48
CA GLY A 561 2.06 7.80 17.84
C GLY A 561 3.17 8.77 17.40
N ALA A 562 4.17 9.00 18.25
CA ALA A 562 5.35 9.79 17.92
C ALA A 562 6.13 9.19 16.74
N GLY A 563 6.33 7.87 16.75
CA GLY A 563 7.02 7.17 15.67
C GLY A 563 6.29 7.21 14.34
N LEU A 564 4.96 7.03 14.34
CA LEU A 564 4.14 7.13 13.14
C LEU A 564 4.07 8.56 12.59
N ALA A 565 4.06 9.57 13.45
CA ALA A 565 4.06 10.99 13.04
C ALA A 565 5.27 11.31 12.16
N VAL A 566 6.47 10.92 12.59
CA VAL A 566 7.72 11.19 11.87
C VAL A 566 7.94 10.17 10.75
N GLY A 567 7.69 8.90 11.05
CA GLY A 567 7.80 7.76 10.13
C GLY A 567 7.07 7.98 8.82
N LEU A 568 5.77 8.26 8.90
CA LEU A 568 4.91 8.44 7.73
C LEU A 568 5.15 9.79 7.05
N ALA A 569 5.36 10.87 7.82
CA ALA A 569 5.64 12.19 7.24
C ALA A 569 6.96 12.22 6.46
N GLY A 570 7.95 11.40 6.88
CA GLY A 570 9.22 11.21 6.18
C GLY A 570 9.08 10.69 4.74
N SER A 571 7.92 10.15 4.36
CA SER A 571 7.62 9.82 2.95
C SER A 571 7.63 11.04 2.02
N SER A 572 7.53 12.26 2.56
CA SER A 572 7.64 13.51 1.78
C SER A 572 8.98 13.65 1.05
N ALA A 573 10.02 12.95 1.54
CA ALA A 573 11.31 12.82 0.87
C ALA A 573 11.23 12.18 -0.52
N ILE A 574 10.20 11.39 -0.83
CA ILE A 574 9.95 10.93 -2.21
C ILE A 574 9.66 12.14 -3.10
N GLY A 575 8.79 13.04 -2.66
CA GLY A 575 8.51 14.30 -3.35
C GLY A 575 9.75 15.20 -3.46
N GLN A 576 10.52 15.29 -2.39
CA GLN A 576 11.79 16.02 -2.37
C GLN A 576 12.77 15.45 -3.39
N GLY A 577 12.86 14.12 -3.49
CA GLY A 577 13.68 13.41 -4.47
C GLY A 577 13.24 13.66 -5.92
N ILE A 578 11.94 13.71 -6.18
CA ILE A 578 11.38 14.05 -7.50
C ILE A 578 11.79 15.49 -7.90
N ALA A 579 11.62 16.46 -6.99
CA ALA A 579 12.01 17.84 -7.23
C ALA A 579 13.54 17.99 -7.36
N ALA A 580 14.32 17.34 -6.50
CA ALA A 580 15.78 17.35 -6.54
C ALA A 580 16.33 16.69 -7.82
N ALA A 581 15.73 15.60 -8.31
CA ALA A 581 16.06 15.01 -9.60
C ALA A 581 15.85 16.02 -10.76
N ALA A 582 14.72 16.73 -10.77
CA ALA A 582 14.50 17.81 -11.73
C ALA A 582 15.53 18.94 -11.58
N GLY A 583 15.90 19.26 -10.33
CA GLY A 583 16.92 20.25 -9.99
C GLY A 583 18.31 19.89 -10.48
N VAL A 584 18.73 18.63 -10.34
CA VAL A 584 19.97 18.08 -10.92
C VAL A 584 19.97 18.29 -12.44
N GLY A 585 18.90 17.86 -13.11
CA GLY A 585 18.79 18.00 -14.56
C GLY A 585 18.74 19.44 -15.05
N ALA A 586 18.15 20.37 -14.28
CA ALA A 586 18.11 21.79 -14.64
C ALA A 586 19.42 22.51 -14.39
N SER A 587 20.04 22.23 -13.25
CA SER A 587 21.29 22.87 -12.83
C SER A 587 22.49 22.37 -13.64
N ALA A 588 22.42 21.13 -14.16
CA ALA A 588 23.43 20.59 -15.08
C ALA A 588 23.38 21.27 -16.46
N GLU A 589 22.22 21.80 -16.86
CA GLU A 589 22.06 22.55 -18.11
C GLU A 589 22.36 24.05 -17.93
N LYS A 590 21.90 24.65 -16.82
CA LYS A 590 22.08 26.09 -16.53
C LYS A 590 22.46 26.29 -15.07
N GLU A 591 23.69 26.73 -14.81
CA GLU A 591 24.21 26.87 -13.45
C GLU A 591 23.44 27.90 -12.61
N GLU A 592 22.96 28.97 -13.24
CA GLU A 592 22.15 30.03 -12.60
C GLU A 592 20.85 29.50 -11.97
N LEU A 593 20.35 28.35 -12.47
CA LEU A 593 19.15 27.72 -11.93
C LEU A 593 19.40 26.94 -10.65
N PHE A 594 20.65 26.75 -10.24
CA PHE A 594 21.01 25.95 -9.06
C PHE A 594 20.27 26.42 -7.81
N GLY A 595 20.41 27.70 -7.44
CA GLY A 595 19.80 28.23 -6.21
C GLY A 595 18.27 28.12 -6.22
N ARG A 596 17.62 28.47 -7.33
CA ARG A 596 16.15 28.37 -7.46
C ARG A 596 15.68 26.91 -7.46
N SER A 597 16.45 26.01 -8.06
CA SER A 597 16.14 24.59 -8.07
C SER A 597 16.24 23.98 -6.67
N VAL A 598 17.23 24.40 -5.87
CA VAL A 598 17.36 23.99 -4.47
C VAL A 598 16.14 24.45 -3.67
N VAL A 599 15.67 25.69 -3.85
CA VAL A 599 14.46 26.19 -3.16
C VAL A 599 13.26 25.31 -3.45
N PHE A 600 12.97 25.02 -4.73
CA PHE A 600 11.87 24.12 -5.09
C PHE A 600 12.07 22.70 -4.54
N SER A 601 13.32 22.22 -4.53
CA SER A 601 13.64 20.88 -4.06
C SER A 601 13.41 20.72 -2.56
N ILE A 602 13.54 21.77 -1.76
CA ILE A 602 13.38 21.70 -0.29
C ILE A 602 11.92 21.85 0.15
N LEU A 603 11.02 22.36 -0.71
CA LEU A 603 9.61 22.57 -0.35
C LEU A 603 8.93 21.36 0.33
N PRO A 604 9.09 20.11 -0.13
CA PRO A 604 8.49 18.93 0.51
C PRO A 604 9.06 18.57 1.90
N GLU A 605 10.06 19.28 2.40
CA GLU A 605 10.63 19.05 3.72
C GLU A 605 9.69 19.52 4.84
N THR A 606 8.82 20.51 4.58
CA THR A 606 7.91 21.09 5.58
C THR A 606 6.99 20.05 6.22
N GLN A 607 6.51 19.08 5.45
CA GLN A 607 5.68 17.97 5.94
C GLN A 607 6.41 17.12 6.99
N SER A 608 7.67 16.80 6.72
CA SER A 608 8.51 16.04 7.64
C SER A 608 8.82 16.84 8.91
N ILE A 609 8.97 18.16 8.80
CA ILE A 609 9.15 19.06 9.95
C ILE A 609 7.89 19.06 10.83
N TYR A 610 6.69 19.09 10.25
CA TYR A 610 5.45 18.98 11.02
C TYR A 610 5.31 17.63 11.73
N GLY A 611 5.68 16.54 11.05
CA GLY A 611 5.78 15.21 11.65
C GLY A 611 6.76 15.19 12.82
N LEU A 612 7.97 15.73 12.64
CA LEU A 612 9.01 15.85 13.67
C LEU A 612 8.52 16.66 14.87
N LEU A 613 7.85 17.79 14.64
CA LEU A 613 7.28 18.62 15.69
C LEU A 613 6.31 17.82 16.57
N ILE A 614 5.32 17.16 15.97
CA ILE A 614 4.37 16.32 16.72
C ILE A 614 5.07 15.13 17.38
N GLY A 615 6.03 14.50 16.70
CA GLY A 615 6.84 13.41 17.26
C GLY A 615 7.55 13.82 18.56
N ILE A 616 8.23 14.98 18.54
CA ILE A 616 8.89 15.55 19.73
C ILE A 616 7.87 15.89 20.81
N LEU A 617 6.76 16.58 20.46
CA LEU A 617 5.74 16.96 21.43
C LEU A 617 5.11 15.74 22.11
N LEU A 618 4.83 14.67 21.37
CA LEU A 618 4.32 13.43 21.93
C LEU A 618 5.35 12.72 22.82
N ALA A 619 6.62 12.66 22.37
CA ALA A 619 7.69 12.06 23.15
C ALA A 619 7.92 12.77 24.48
N VAL A 620 7.87 14.12 24.48
CA VAL A 620 8.11 14.94 25.66
C VAL A 620 6.89 14.98 26.59
N PHE A 621 5.68 15.17 26.06
CA PHE A 621 4.51 15.49 26.88
C PHE A 621 3.56 14.32 27.12
N ALA A 622 3.45 13.39 26.17
CA ALA A 622 2.48 12.28 26.24
C ALA A 622 3.07 10.97 26.78
N MET A 623 4.39 10.81 26.81
CA MET A 623 5.08 9.62 27.34
C MET A 623 5.31 9.67 28.87
N LYS A 624 4.36 10.23 29.64
CA LYS A 624 4.50 10.35 31.10
C LYS A 624 4.15 9.06 31.84
N ALA A 625 4.81 8.80 32.96
CA ALA A 625 4.48 7.69 33.86
C ALA A 625 3.01 7.80 34.34
N GLY A 626 2.25 6.71 34.28
CA GLY A 626 0.83 6.68 34.66
C GLY A 626 -0.16 7.16 33.59
N SER A 627 0.30 7.47 32.37
CA SER A 627 -0.59 7.90 31.27
C SER A 627 -1.64 6.82 30.95
N PRO A 628 -2.95 7.17 30.93
CA PRO A 628 -4.01 6.21 30.65
C PRO A 628 -4.02 5.80 29.16
N VAL A 629 -4.66 4.67 28.85
CA VAL A 629 -4.76 4.14 27.48
C VAL A 629 -5.44 5.14 26.53
N GLY A 630 -6.46 5.86 27.01
CA GLY A 630 -7.12 6.92 26.24
C GLY A 630 -6.17 8.03 25.79
N ALA A 631 -5.18 8.40 26.62
CA ALA A 631 -4.15 9.37 26.24
C ALA A 631 -3.24 8.83 25.14
N GLY A 632 -2.87 7.55 25.23
CA GLY A 632 -2.08 6.87 24.20
C GLY A 632 -2.80 6.76 22.85
N LEU A 633 -4.10 6.43 22.86
CA LEU A 633 -4.93 6.40 21.64
C LEU A 633 -5.11 7.80 21.02
N ALA A 634 -5.27 8.83 21.85
CA ALA A 634 -5.29 10.22 21.37
C ALA A 634 -3.95 10.64 20.75
N ALA A 635 -2.83 10.25 21.36
CA ALA A 635 -1.50 10.47 20.80
C ALA A 635 -1.28 9.74 19.47
N LEU A 636 -1.80 8.51 19.32
CA LEU A 636 -1.83 7.80 18.04
C LEU A 636 -2.66 8.56 16.99
N GLY A 637 -3.83 9.09 17.36
CA GLY A 637 -4.65 9.93 16.49
C GLY A 637 -3.92 11.18 16.02
N ALA A 638 -3.28 11.91 16.93
CA ALA A 638 -2.47 13.08 16.60
C ALA A 638 -1.29 12.73 15.66
N GLY A 639 -0.61 11.61 15.92
CA GLY A 639 0.50 11.15 15.08
C GLY A 639 0.08 10.74 13.67
N LEU A 640 -1.02 9.99 13.53
CA LEU A 640 -1.55 9.59 12.22
C LEU A 640 -2.11 10.78 11.42
N ALA A 641 -2.69 11.78 12.11
CA ALA A 641 -3.21 12.99 11.48
C ALA A 641 -2.13 13.72 10.66
N VAL A 642 -0.98 13.98 11.27
CA VAL A 642 0.14 14.66 10.61
C VAL A 642 0.96 13.71 9.73
N GLY A 643 1.15 12.47 10.19
CA GLY A 643 1.98 11.47 9.50
C GLY A 643 1.42 11.10 8.13
N ILE A 644 0.13 10.74 8.05
CA ILE A 644 -0.50 10.40 6.77
C ILE A 644 -0.70 11.66 5.90
N ALA A 645 -1.07 12.81 6.48
CA ALA A 645 -1.18 14.05 5.71
C ALA A 645 0.16 14.48 5.08
N GLY A 646 1.30 14.08 5.68
CA GLY A 646 2.64 14.33 5.17
C GLY A 646 2.92 13.74 3.78
N PHE A 647 2.16 12.73 3.34
CA PHE A 647 2.23 12.22 1.96
C PHE A 647 1.87 13.29 0.91
N SER A 648 1.18 14.37 1.30
CA SER A 648 0.98 15.55 0.44
C SER A 648 2.30 16.16 -0.08
N GLY A 649 3.42 15.92 0.60
CA GLY A 649 4.75 16.30 0.15
C GLY A 649 5.17 15.66 -1.16
N ILE A 650 4.64 14.47 -1.50
CA ILE A 650 4.81 13.87 -2.83
C ILE A 650 4.20 14.77 -3.90
N GLY A 651 2.98 15.28 -3.66
CA GLY A 651 2.30 16.23 -4.56
C GLY A 651 3.06 17.55 -4.69
N GLN A 652 3.54 18.11 -3.58
CA GLN A 652 4.39 19.31 -3.57
C GLN A 652 5.67 19.10 -4.37
N GLY A 653 6.30 17.94 -4.25
CA GLY A 653 7.46 17.56 -5.05
C GLY A 653 7.20 17.49 -6.55
N ILE A 654 6.06 16.93 -6.96
CA ILE A 654 5.63 16.88 -8.37
C ILE A 654 5.43 18.31 -8.93
N ALA A 655 4.74 19.17 -8.20
CA ALA A 655 4.54 20.57 -8.59
C ALA A 655 5.86 21.35 -8.62
N ALA A 656 6.72 21.14 -7.62
CA ALA A 656 8.05 21.74 -7.56
C ALA A 656 8.95 21.31 -8.73
N ALA A 657 8.94 20.02 -9.12
CA ALA A 657 9.66 19.53 -10.28
C ALA A 657 9.17 20.19 -11.59
N ALA A 658 7.86 20.41 -11.73
CA ALA A 658 7.31 21.16 -12.85
C ALA A 658 7.72 22.64 -12.80
N GLY A 659 7.78 23.25 -11.61
CA GLY A 659 8.31 24.61 -11.40
C GLY A 659 9.78 24.73 -11.83
N ILE A 660 10.63 23.77 -11.46
CA ILE A 660 12.02 23.71 -11.90
C ILE A 660 12.11 23.58 -13.43
N GLY A 661 11.28 22.70 -14.02
CA GLY A 661 11.20 22.56 -15.48
C GLY A 661 10.73 23.83 -16.18
N ALA A 662 9.80 24.58 -15.57
CA ALA A 662 9.32 25.86 -16.06
C ALA A 662 10.41 26.94 -16.06
N LEU A 663 11.24 27.00 -15.01
CA LEU A 663 12.36 27.94 -14.94
C LEU A 663 13.38 27.78 -16.07
N LYS A 664 13.52 26.56 -16.62
CA LYS A 664 14.38 26.35 -17.80
C LYS A 664 13.93 27.18 -18.99
N ARG A 665 12.61 27.35 -19.15
CA ARG A 665 11.93 28.04 -20.26
C ARG A 665 11.73 29.53 -19.96
N ASP A 666 11.21 29.85 -18.77
CA ASP A 666 10.94 31.21 -18.33
C ASP A 666 11.39 31.42 -16.87
N PRO A 667 12.58 32.02 -16.63
CA PRO A 667 13.04 32.36 -15.30
C PRO A 667 12.13 33.37 -14.55
N GLY A 668 11.32 34.16 -15.25
CA GLY A 668 10.35 35.09 -14.67
C GLY A 668 9.11 34.41 -14.09
N SER A 669 8.89 33.13 -14.41
CA SER A 669 7.78 32.34 -13.90
C SER A 669 7.95 31.86 -12.45
N PHE A 670 9.05 32.20 -11.77
CA PHE A 670 9.38 31.73 -10.42
C PHE A 670 8.23 31.91 -9.43
N GLY A 671 7.71 33.13 -9.28
CA GLY A 671 6.65 33.42 -8.31
C GLY A 671 5.34 32.68 -8.60
N ARG A 672 4.93 32.62 -9.87
CA ARG A 672 3.73 31.90 -10.30
C ARG A 672 3.89 30.39 -10.07
N SER A 673 5.06 29.84 -10.39
CA SER A 673 5.36 28.42 -10.16
C SER A 673 5.41 28.06 -8.69
N LEU A 674 5.90 28.97 -7.85
CA LEU A 674 5.97 28.78 -6.41
C LEU A 674 4.57 28.71 -5.78
N ILE A 675 3.63 29.55 -6.22
CA ILE A 675 2.23 29.52 -5.74
C ILE A 675 1.64 28.12 -5.94
N PHE A 676 1.69 27.59 -7.16
CA PHE A 676 1.20 26.25 -7.46
C PHE A 676 1.92 25.15 -6.66
N SER A 677 3.22 25.32 -6.43
CA SER A 677 4.02 24.31 -5.73
C SER A 677 3.69 24.21 -4.24
N ILE A 678 3.23 25.29 -3.60
CA ILE A 678 2.88 25.30 -2.16
C ILE A 678 1.44 24.84 -1.92
N LEU A 679 0.57 24.88 -2.93
CA LEU A 679 -0.84 24.49 -2.80
C LEU A 679 -1.09 23.14 -2.10
N PRO A 680 -0.30 22.06 -2.34
CA PRO A 680 -0.51 20.78 -1.66
C PRO A 680 -0.26 20.82 -0.13
N GLU A 681 0.47 21.82 0.37
CA GLU A 681 0.92 21.92 1.77
C GLU A 681 -0.22 22.06 2.78
N THR A 682 -1.35 22.65 2.36
CA THR A 682 -2.53 22.90 3.21
C THR A 682 -3.03 21.65 3.95
N ARG A 683 -2.87 20.45 3.36
CA ARG A 683 -3.31 19.17 3.96
C ARG A 683 -2.51 18.84 5.21
N SER A 684 -1.20 19.03 5.13
CA SER A 684 -0.31 18.78 6.27
C SER A 684 -0.53 19.82 7.36
N ILE A 685 -0.89 21.06 6.98
CA ILE A 685 -1.29 22.09 7.94
C ILE A 685 -2.59 21.70 8.65
N TYR A 686 -3.59 21.17 7.94
CA TYR A 686 -4.81 20.67 8.58
C TYR A 686 -4.56 19.46 9.48
N GLY A 687 -3.70 18.53 9.06
CA GLY A 687 -3.26 17.40 9.90
C GLY A 687 -2.55 17.88 11.18
N LEU A 688 -1.65 18.85 11.05
CA LEU A 688 -0.96 19.49 12.17
C LEU A 688 -1.96 20.20 13.11
N LEU A 689 -2.91 20.94 12.55
CA LEU A 689 -3.96 21.63 13.32
C LEU A 689 -4.75 20.63 14.16
N VAL A 690 -5.26 19.56 13.56
CA VAL A 690 -6.02 18.53 14.28
C VAL A 690 -5.16 17.86 15.35
N ALA A 691 -3.89 17.54 15.05
CA ALA A 691 -2.97 16.97 16.04
C ALA A 691 -2.80 17.89 17.26
N ILE A 692 -2.57 19.18 17.04
CA ILE A 692 -2.45 20.18 18.13
C ILE A 692 -3.76 20.31 18.90
N LEU A 693 -4.91 20.40 18.22
CA LEU A 693 -6.22 20.50 18.86
C LEU A 693 -6.55 19.29 19.73
N VAL A 694 -6.21 18.08 19.29
CA VAL A 694 -6.34 16.85 20.09
C VAL A 694 -5.44 16.91 21.32
N MET A 695 -4.16 17.29 21.15
CA MET A 695 -3.19 17.35 22.25
C MET A 695 -3.57 18.40 23.30
N VAL A 696 -4.03 19.58 22.87
CA VAL A 696 -4.45 20.66 23.75
C VAL A 696 -5.81 20.35 24.38
N GLY A 697 -6.81 19.95 23.59
CA GLY A 697 -8.19 19.71 24.05
C GLY A 697 -8.32 18.57 25.07
N LEU A 698 -7.38 17.62 25.07
CA LEU A 698 -7.32 16.52 26.03
C LEU A 698 -6.27 16.71 27.13
N GLY A 699 -5.58 17.85 27.16
CA GLY A 699 -4.60 18.14 28.20
C GLY A 699 -3.31 17.32 28.12
N LEU A 700 -3.00 16.72 26.97
CA LEU A 700 -1.76 15.94 26.77
C LEU A 700 -0.51 16.79 27.00
N MET A 701 -0.55 18.08 26.64
CA MET A 701 0.54 19.03 26.91
C MET A 701 0.51 19.59 28.35
N GLY A 702 -0.68 19.72 28.95
CA GLY A 702 -0.90 20.30 30.28
C GLY A 702 -0.63 19.37 31.45
N GLY A 703 -0.39 18.08 31.20
CA GLY A 703 0.08 17.11 32.20
C GLY A 703 -0.99 16.19 32.79
N THR A 704 -2.27 16.47 32.58
CA THR A 704 -3.36 15.59 33.01
C THR A 704 -4.30 15.32 31.84
N PHE A 705 -4.44 14.04 31.48
CA PHE A 705 -5.39 13.64 30.45
C PHE A 705 -6.83 13.83 30.93
N SER A 706 -7.62 14.54 30.13
CA SER A 706 -9.04 14.80 30.38
C SER A 706 -9.89 14.01 29.39
N GLY A 707 -10.26 12.78 29.76
CA GLY A 707 -11.09 11.91 28.93
C GLY A 707 -11.07 10.43 29.38
N ASN A 708 -11.70 9.57 28.59
CA ASN A 708 -11.63 8.11 28.72
C ASN A 708 -11.12 7.46 27.42
N GLU A 709 -11.14 6.12 27.35
CA GLU A 709 -10.73 5.35 26.15
C GLU A 709 -11.59 5.68 24.91
N ALA A 710 -12.88 5.95 25.09
CA ALA A 710 -13.77 6.33 24.00
C ALA A 710 -13.38 7.69 23.40
N VAL A 711 -12.97 8.66 24.23
CA VAL A 711 -12.42 9.94 23.76
C VAL A 711 -11.10 9.73 23.01
N GLY A 712 -10.25 8.82 23.48
CA GLY A 712 -9.02 8.43 22.78
C GLY A 712 -9.27 7.79 21.40
N LEU A 713 -10.25 6.88 21.30
CA LEU A 713 -10.70 6.28 20.03
C LEU A 713 -11.31 7.34 19.09
N ALA A 714 -12.06 8.29 19.63
CA ALA A 714 -12.60 9.40 18.84
C ALA A 714 -11.47 10.31 18.31
N ALA A 715 -10.46 10.61 19.11
CA ALA A 715 -9.27 11.34 18.65
C ALA A 715 -8.53 10.58 17.53
N LEU A 716 -8.46 9.25 17.62
CA LEU A 716 -7.94 8.40 16.54
C LEU A 716 -8.78 8.52 15.26
N GLY A 717 -10.11 8.49 15.39
CA GLY A 717 -11.04 8.72 14.27
C GLY A 717 -10.87 10.09 13.63
N ALA A 718 -10.75 11.15 14.43
CA ALA A 718 -10.49 12.51 13.93
C ALA A 718 -9.16 12.59 13.18
N GLY A 719 -8.11 11.93 13.70
CA GLY A 719 -6.81 11.87 13.05
C GLY A 719 -6.82 11.12 11.72
N LEU A 720 -7.49 9.97 11.64
CA LEU A 720 -7.66 9.22 10.39
C LEU A 720 -8.51 9.98 9.36
N ALA A 721 -9.54 10.71 9.81
CA ALA A 721 -10.39 11.51 8.93
C ALA A 721 -9.57 12.53 8.11
N ILE A 722 -8.75 13.32 8.80
CA ILE A 722 -7.92 14.33 8.12
C ILE A 722 -6.65 13.75 7.49
N GLY A 723 -6.02 12.77 8.15
CA GLY A 723 -4.76 12.18 7.66
C GLY A 723 -4.95 11.51 6.31
N LEU A 724 -5.92 10.59 6.20
CA LEU A 724 -6.21 9.88 4.95
C LEU A 724 -6.81 10.81 3.88
N ALA A 725 -7.69 11.75 4.26
CA ALA A 725 -8.17 12.77 3.32
C ALA A 725 -7.03 13.67 2.81
N GLY A 726 -5.97 13.84 3.61
CA GLY A 726 -4.76 14.57 3.24
C GLY A 726 -3.99 13.96 2.06
N LEU A 727 -4.23 12.68 1.72
CA LEU A 727 -3.66 12.03 0.53
C LEU A 727 -4.12 12.71 -0.78
N SER A 728 -5.25 13.42 -0.76
CA SER A 728 -5.70 14.30 -1.86
C SER A 728 -4.66 15.33 -2.29
N GLY A 729 -3.72 15.70 -1.42
CA GLY A 729 -2.61 16.61 -1.74
C GLY A 729 -1.73 16.10 -2.88
N VAL A 730 -1.64 14.78 -3.08
CA VAL A 730 -0.94 14.20 -4.25
C VAL A 730 -1.65 14.61 -5.54
N GLY A 731 -2.99 14.52 -5.58
CA GLY A 731 -3.81 14.97 -6.70
C GLY A 731 -3.68 16.47 -6.97
N GLN A 732 -3.70 17.30 -5.91
CA GLN A 732 -3.45 18.74 -6.01
C GLN A 732 -2.11 19.02 -6.68
N GLY A 733 -1.05 18.30 -6.30
CA GLY A 733 0.28 18.41 -6.89
C GLY A 733 0.31 18.12 -8.39
N VAL A 734 -0.41 17.09 -8.84
CA VAL A 734 -0.51 16.72 -10.27
C VAL A 734 -1.19 17.83 -11.09
N THR A 735 -2.30 18.38 -10.59
CA THR A 735 -2.98 19.51 -11.27
C THR A 735 -2.15 20.77 -11.22
N ALA A 736 -1.50 21.06 -10.08
CA ALA A 736 -0.62 22.21 -9.92
C ALA A 736 0.56 22.15 -10.90
N ALA A 737 1.21 20.99 -11.07
CA ALA A 737 2.26 20.78 -12.07
C ALA A 737 1.80 21.11 -13.50
N THR A 738 0.57 20.70 -13.82
CA THR A 738 -0.05 21.03 -15.12
C THR A 738 -0.33 22.52 -15.24
N GLY A 739 -0.87 23.14 -14.19
CA GLY A 739 -1.14 24.57 -14.13
C GLY A 739 0.13 25.40 -14.33
N ILE A 740 1.25 25.01 -13.71
CA ILE A 740 2.57 25.62 -13.94
C ILE A 740 2.92 25.58 -15.43
N SER A 741 2.85 24.41 -16.06
CA SER A 741 3.18 24.27 -17.48
C SER A 741 2.26 25.12 -18.38
N ASN A 742 1.00 25.30 -18.02
CA ASN A 742 0.05 26.09 -18.80
C ASN A 742 0.30 27.59 -18.63
N VAL A 743 0.54 28.06 -17.41
CA VAL A 743 0.79 29.47 -17.09
C VAL A 743 2.09 29.99 -17.69
N VAL A 744 3.07 29.11 -17.86
CA VAL A 744 4.33 29.43 -18.55
C VAL A 744 4.11 29.58 -20.05
N LYS A 745 3.18 28.84 -20.64
CA LYS A 745 2.82 28.97 -22.07
C LYS A 745 1.93 30.20 -22.30
N ASP A 746 0.94 30.39 -21.44
CA ASP A 746 -0.01 31.49 -21.49
C ASP A 746 -0.32 32.01 -20.07
N PRO A 747 0.18 33.20 -19.69
CA PRO A 747 -0.13 33.82 -18.40
C PRO A 747 -1.63 34.03 -18.13
N GLY A 748 -2.44 34.18 -19.18
CA GLY A 748 -3.90 34.34 -19.07
C GLY A 748 -4.60 33.11 -18.49
N MET A 749 -3.95 31.94 -18.56
CA MET A 749 -4.46 30.69 -18.00
C MET A 749 -4.29 30.55 -16.49
N PHE A 750 -3.72 31.54 -15.80
CA PHE A 750 -3.48 31.49 -14.36
C PHE A 750 -4.74 31.20 -13.55
N GLY A 751 -5.80 32.00 -13.73
CA GLY A 751 -7.04 31.84 -12.95
C GLY A 751 -7.73 30.49 -13.18
N ARG A 752 -7.81 30.04 -14.45
CA ARG A 752 -8.44 28.75 -14.80
C ARG A 752 -7.64 27.57 -14.27
N SER A 753 -6.31 27.61 -14.41
CA SER A 753 -5.42 26.57 -13.91
C SER A 753 -5.41 26.49 -12.39
N LEU A 754 -5.50 27.66 -11.73
CA LEU A 754 -5.65 27.73 -10.28
C LEU A 754 -6.95 27.09 -9.82
N LEU A 755 -8.07 27.37 -10.50
CA LEU A 755 -9.36 26.78 -10.19
C LEU A 755 -9.33 25.25 -10.27
N PHE A 756 -8.76 24.68 -11.33
CA PHE A 756 -8.58 23.22 -11.43
C PHE A 756 -7.72 22.67 -10.29
N SER A 757 -6.68 23.40 -9.88
CA SER A 757 -5.74 22.96 -8.84
C SER A 757 -6.34 22.94 -7.44
N VAL A 758 -7.43 23.69 -7.20
CA VAL A 758 -8.10 23.77 -5.89
C VAL A 758 -9.19 22.72 -5.73
N PHE A 759 -9.69 22.08 -6.80
CA PHE A 759 -10.74 21.06 -6.68
C PHE A 759 -10.43 19.94 -5.67
N PRO A 760 -9.20 19.35 -5.63
CA PRO A 760 -8.85 18.34 -4.64
C PRO A 760 -8.85 18.85 -3.18
N GLU A 761 -9.02 20.15 -2.91
CA GLU A 761 -9.13 20.74 -1.56
C GLU A 761 -10.43 20.36 -0.86
N THR A 762 -11.50 20.17 -1.63
CA THR A 762 -12.82 19.76 -1.12
C THR A 762 -12.73 18.52 -0.23
N GLN A 763 -11.90 17.54 -0.62
CA GLN A 763 -11.73 16.29 0.12
C GLN A 763 -11.04 16.48 1.47
N ALA A 764 -10.01 17.31 1.51
CA ALA A 764 -9.34 17.67 2.75
C ALA A 764 -10.29 18.45 3.68
N ILE A 765 -11.15 19.32 3.12
CA ILE A 765 -12.16 20.07 3.87
C ILE A 765 -13.21 19.13 4.47
N TYR A 766 -13.68 18.12 3.74
CA TYR A 766 -14.61 17.12 4.29
C TYR A 766 -13.97 16.32 5.43
N GLY A 767 -12.71 15.91 5.29
CA GLY A 767 -11.94 15.27 6.35
C GLY A 767 -11.79 16.15 7.59
N LEU A 768 -11.46 17.43 7.40
CA LEU A 768 -11.34 18.41 8.47
C LEU A 768 -12.67 18.67 9.17
N LEU A 769 -13.76 18.81 8.41
CA LEU A 769 -15.12 18.98 8.93
C LEU A 769 -15.48 17.82 9.87
N ILE A 770 -15.26 16.58 9.42
CA ILE A 770 -15.59 15.40 10.24
C ILE A 770 -14.66 15.29 11.45
N ALA A 771 -13.37 15.60 11.31
CA ALA A 771 -12.46 15.66 12.45
C ALA A 771 -12.96 16.66 13.52
N ILE A 772 -13.41 17.85 13.11
CA ILE A 772 -13.96 18.87 14.01
C ILE A 772 -15.28 18.38 14.65
N LEU A 773 -16.19 17.78 13.87
CA LEU A 773 -17.44 17.22 14.40
C LEU A 773 -17.15 16.14 15.44
N ILE A 774 -16.24 15.21 15.14
CA ILE A 774 -15.80 14.19 16.11
C ILE A 774 -15.25 14.86 17.37
N MET A 775 -14.36 15.84 17.24
CA MET A 775 -13.76 16.53 18.38
C MET A 775 -14.79 17.29 19.23
N MET A 776 -15.78 17.91 18.60
CA MET A 776 -16.81 18.68 19.30
C MET A 776 -17.73 17.75 20.12
N PHE A 777 -18.23 16.67 19.50
CA PHE A 777 -19.26 15.82 20.09
C PHE A 777 -18.72 14.64 20.92
N ALA A 778 -17.49 14.18 20.66
CA ALA A 778 -16.84 13.16 21.50
C ALA A 778 -16.18 13.73 22.76
N GLY A 779 -16.32 15.04 23.01
CA GLY A 779 -15.82 15.68 24.21
C GLY A 779 -14.39 16.18 24.15
N ILE A 780 -13.76 16.30 22.98
CA ILE A 780 -12.39 16.86 22.86
C ILE A 780 -12.42 18.38 23.05
N LEU A 781 -13.34 19.10 22.39
CA LEU A 781 -13.39 20.58 22.37
C LEU A 781 -14.55 21.23 23.15
N GLY A 782 -15.36 20.47 23.89
CA GLY A 782 -16.45 21.07 24.67
C GLY A 782 -17.61 20.15 25.09
N GLY A 783 -17.67 18.92 24.58
CA GLY A 783 -18.66 17.91 24.98
C GLY A 783 -18.30 17.11 26.26
N SER A 784 -19.14 16.12 26.61
CA SER A 784 -18.92 15.25 27.78
C SER A 784 -17.60 14.48 27.66
N LYS A 785 -16.74 14.59 28.69
CA LYS A 785 -15.42 13.94 28.74
C LYS A 785 -15.47 12.43 29.07
N SER A 786 -16.66 11.82 29.08
CA SER A 786 -16.86 10.40 29.41
C SER A 786 -17.95 9.74 28.54
N PRO A 787 -17.83 9.76 27.21
CA PRO A 787 -18.79 9.09 26.33
C PRO A 787 -18.64 7.55 26.39
N ALA A 788 -19.68 6.83 25.96
CA ALA A 788 -19.65 5.37 25.85
C ALA A 788 -18.65 4.89 24.77
N LEU A 789 -18.10 3.68 24.93
CA LEU A 789 -17.17 3.08 23.97
C LEU A 789 -17.72 3.04 22.53
N GLY A 790 -19.04 2.82 22.38
CA GLY A 790 -19.70 2.83 21.08
C GLY A 790 -19.53 4.16 20.33
N VAL A 791 -19.47 5.29 21.05
CA VAL A 791 -19.23 6.62 20.45
C VAL A 791 -17.82 6.71 19.87
N GLY A 792 -16.82 6.22 20.60
CA GLY A 792 -15.44 6.18 20.11
C GLY A 792 -15.27 5.32 18.86
N LEU A 793 -15.92 4.14 18.84
CA LEU A 793 -15.91 3.24 17.68
C LEU A 793 -16.68 3.82 16.48
N ALA A 794 -17.82 4.47 16.71
CA ALA A 794 -18.58 5.17 15.66
C ALA A 794 -17.77 6.34 15.06
N ALA A 795 -17.09 7.12 15.90
CA ALA A 795 -16.19 8.18 15.46
C ALA A 795 -14.99 7.65 14.65
N LEU A 796 -14.44 6.49 15.04
CA LEU A 796 -13.41 5.81 14.27
C LEU A 796 -13.94 5.39 12.88
N GLY A 797 -15.14 4.80 12.83
CA GLY A 797 -15.79 4.43 11.58
C GLY A 797 -16.06 5.62 10.66
N ALA A 798 -16.54 6.73 11.22
CA ALA A 798 -16.76 7.98 10.48
C ALA A 798 -15.44 8.55 9.92
N GLY A 799 -14.36 8.50 10.71
CA GLY A 799 -13.04 8.92 10.26
C GLY A 799 -12.49 8.07 9.11
N ILE A 800 -12.64 6.75 9.19
CA ILE A 800 -12.25 5.83 8.10
C ILE A 800 -13.10 6.10 6.84
N ALA A 801 -14.42 6.28 6.99
CA ALA A 801 -15.34 6.53 5.89
C ALA A 801 -14.91 7.74 5.04
N VAL A 802 -14.71 8.88 5.72
CA VAL A 802 -14.41 10.15 5.05
C VAL A 802 -12.95 10.20 4.63
N GLY A 803 -12.04 9.74 5.49
CA GLY A 803 -10.61 9.75 5.22
C GLY A 803 -10.24 8.91 4.00
N MET A 804 -10.68 7.65 3.95
CA MET A 804 -10.40 6.77 2.80
C MET A 804 -11.11 7.25 1.54
N ALA A 805 -12.38 7.69 1.63
CA ALA A 805 -13.09 8.23 0.48
C ALA A 805 -12.43 9.52 -0.03
N GLY A 806 -11.76 10.30 0.83
CA GLY A 806 -11.01 11.49 0.46
C GLY A 806 -9.80 11.22 -0.45
N THR A 807 -9.35 9.96 -0.56
CA THR A 807 -8.32 9.56 -1.55
C THR A 807 -8.80 9.72 -3.00
N SER A 808 -10.11 9.83 -3.24
CA SER A 808 -10.68 10.22 -4.54
C SER A 808 -10.11 11.54 -5.06
N GLY A 809 -9.61 12.40 -4.16
CA GLY A 809 -8.95 13.66 -4.51
C GLY A 809 -7.71 13.47 -5.38
N ILE A 810 -7.08 12.28 -5.32
CA ILE A 810 -6.04 11.88 -6.28
C ILE A 810 -6.63 11.77 -7.69
N GLY A 811 -7.76 11.07 -7.82
CA GLY A 811 -8.52 10.98 -9.07
C GLY A 811 -9.01 12.34 -9.56
N GLN A 812 -9.53 13.17 -8.65
CA GLN A 812 -9.95 14.54 -8.94
C GLN A 812 -8.80 15.38 -9.50
N GLY A 813 -7.59 15.23 -8.94
CA GLY A 813 -6.38 15.83 -9.46
C GLY A 813 -6.02 15.36 -10.87
N ILE A 814 -6.12 14.05 -11.14
CA ILE A 814 -5.84 13.48 -12.48
C ILE A 814 -6.82 14.04 -13.53
N SER A 815 -8.12 14.08 -13.23
CA SER A 815 -9.14 14.65 -14.12
C SER A 815 -9.00 16.16 -14.27
N ALA A 816 -8.72 16.88 -13.19
CA ALA A 816 -8.52 18.34 -13.22
C ALA A 816 -7.25 18.73 -14.00
N ALA A 817 -6.19 17.93 -13.94
CA ALA A 817 -5.01 18.11 -14.78
C ALA A 817 -5.32 17.87 -16.27
N ALA A 818 -6.18 16.90 -16.62
CA ALA A 818 -6.64 16.75 -18.00
C ALA A 818 -7.52 17.94 -18.43
N GLY A 819 -8.43 18.39 -17.55
CA GLY A 819 -9.28 19.56 -17.78
C GLY A 819 -8.49 20.85 -17.98
N ALA A 820 -7.46 21.08 -17.17
CA ALA A 820 -6.56 22.21 -17.31
C ALA A 820 -5.82 22.19 -18.65
N ARG A 821 -5.36 21.02 -19.12
CA ARG A 821 -4.73 20.86 -20.45
C ARG A 821 -5.71 21.14 -21.58
N ALA A 822 -6.87 20.48 -21.58
CA ALA A 822 -7.89 20.67 -22.61
C ALA A 822 -8.37 22.13 -22.69
N THR A 823 -8.47 22.81 -21.55
CA THR A 823 -8.83 24.24 -21.50
C THR A 823 -7.72 25.16 -22.00
N ALA A 824 -6.45 24.79 -21.79
CA ALA A 824 -5.32 25.55 -22.31
C ALA A 824 -5.19 25.40 -23.83
N GLU A 825 -5.64 24.27 -24.40
CA GLU A 825 -5.72 24.04 -25.84
C GLU A 825 -6.90 24.81 -26.46
N ASP A 826 -8.09 24.71 -25.83
CA ASP A 826 -9.28 25.47 -26.23
C ASP A 826 -10.05 25.98 -24.99
N PRO A 827 -10.03 27.31 -24.74
CA PRO A 827 -10.84 27.97 -23.72
C PRO A 827 -12.33 27.60 -23.73
N GLY A 828 -12.91 27.26 -24.88
CA GLY A 828 -14.31 26.86 -25.02
C GLY A 828 -14.64 25.55 -24.29
N ASN A 829 -13.64 24.71 -24.03
CA ASN A 829 -13.80 23.47 -23.29
C ASN A 829 -13.84 23.66 -21.77
N PHE A 830 -13.63 24.87 -21.24
CA PHE A 830 -13.54 25.10 -19.80
C PHE A 830 -14.72 24.53 -19.01
N GLY A 831 -15.95 24.86 -19.41
CA GLY A 831 -17.16 24.40 -18.71
C GLY A 831 -17.35 22.88 -18.75
N ARG A 832 -17.07 22.26 -19.90
CA ARG A 832 -17.18 20.80 -20.08
C ARG A 832 -16.09 20.04 -19.31
N SER A 833 -14.87 20.59 -19.28
CA SER A 833 -13.74 20.05 -18.52
C SER A 833 -13.99 20.09 -17.01
N ILE A 834 -14.71 21.10 -16.49
CA ILE A 834 -15.11 21.15 -15.08
C ILE A 834 -16.00 19.95 -14.73
N VAL A 835 -16.96 19.59 -15.59
CA VAL A 835 -17.87 18.45 -15.34
C VAL A 835 -17.08 17.17 -15.10
N PHE A 836 -16.11 16.86 -15.96
CA PHE A 836 -15.23 15.69 -15.74
C PHE A 836 -14.38 15.82 -14.48
N SER A 837 -13.91 17.03 -14.17
CA SER A 837 -13.02 17.28 -13.04
C SER A 837 -13.70 17.12 -11.68
N ILE A 838 -15.03 17.26 -11.60
CA ILE A 838 -15.78 17.11 -10.35
C ILE A 838 -16.35 15.70 -10.15
N LEU A 839 -16.37 14.82 -11.16
CA LEU A 839 -16.94 13.47 -11.03
C LEU A 839 -16.37 12.68 -9.83
N PRO A 840 -15.05 12.67 -9.57
CA PRO A 840 -14.49 11.93 -8.44
C PRO A 840 -14.97 12.41 -7.07
N GLU A 841 -15.50 13.64 -6.97
CA GLU A 841 -16.02 14.23 -5.73
C GLU A 841 -17.22 13.45 -5.17
N THR A 842 -18.01 12.83 -6.06
CA THR A 842 -19.14 11.97 -5.67
C THR A 842 -18.74 10.89 -4.66
N GLN A 843 -17.56 10.29 -4.83
CA GLN A 843 -17.05 9.24 -3.95
C GLN A 843 -16.88 9.72 -2.50
N SER A 844 -16.38 10.94 -2.34
CA SER A 844 -16.16 11.52 -1.04
C SER A 844 -17.41 12.12 -0.43
N ILE A 845 -18.38 12.54 -1.25
CA ILE A 845 -19.72 12.87 -0.78
C ILE A 845 -20.38 11.63 -0.18
N TYR A 846 -20.25 10.45 -0.81
CA TYR A 846 -20.73 9.19 -0.22
C TYR A 846 -20.02 8.88 1.09
N GLY A 847 -18.69 9.05 1.15
CA GLY A 847 -17.90 8.92 2.38
C GLY A 847 -18.35 9.88 3.48
N LEU A 848 -18.60 11.15 3.14
CA LEU A 848 -19.11 12.18 4.05
C LEU A 848 -20.48 11.81 4.59
N LEU A 849 -21.40 11.38 3.71
CA LEU A 849 -22.73 10.93 4.08
C LEU A 849 -22.64 9.75 5.06
N ALA A 850 -21.85 8.74 4.73
CA ALA A 850 -21.63 7.58 5.60
C ALA A 850 -21.01 7.96 6.96
N GLY A 851 -20.07 8.92 6.96
CA GLY A 851 -19.47 9.46 8.18
C GLY A 851 -20.48 10.19 9.07
N ILE A 852 -21.34 11.02 8.49
CA ILE A 852 -22.43 11.70 9.22
C ILE A 852 -23.45 10.68 9.76
N LEU A 853 -23.81 9.68 8.95
CA LEU A 853 -24.69 8.59 9.39
C LEU A 853 -24.08 7.85 10.58
N ALA A 854 -22.81 7.45 10.50
CA ALA A 854 -22.09 6.79 11.58
C ALA A 854 -22.06 7.65 12.86
N LEU A 855 -21.98 8.98 12.73
CA LEU A 855 -22.03 9.92 13.85
C LEU A 855 -23.44 10.27 14.32
N THR A 856 -24.50 9.89 13.62
CA THR A 856 -25.88 10.28 13.98
C THR A 856 -26.27 9.96 15.43
N PRO A 857 -25.94 8.78 15.99
CA PRO A 857 -26.20 8.50 17.40
C PRO A 857 -25.44 9.42 18.37
N VAL A 858 -24.29 9.95 17.94
CA VAL A 858 -23.46 10.89 18.70
C VAL A 858 -24.03 12.31 18.60
N LEU A 859 -24.43 12.73 17.39
CA LEU A 859 -24.97 14.06 17.09
C LEU A 859 -26.33 14.32 17.75
N THR A 860 -27.15 13.28 17.93
CA THR A 860 -28.51 13.38 18.48
C THR A 860 -28.58 13.33 20.01
N GLY A 861 -27.44 13.24 20.70
CA GLY A 861 -27.39 13.17 22.17
C GLY A 861 -27.79 11.81 22.77
N ALA A 862 -28.21 10.84 21.94
CA ALA A 862 -28.48 9.45 22.33
C ALA A 862 -27.20 8.65 22.67
N GLY A 863 -26.02 9.25 22.46
CA GLY A 863 -24.71 8.61 22.53
C GLY A 863 -24.18 8.29 23.93
N ALA A 864 -24.79 8.79 25.00
CA ALA A 864 -24.31 8.56 26.38
C ALA A 864 -24.25 7.06 26.75
N HIS A 865 -25.06 6.21 26.09
CA HIS A 865 -25.11 4.76 26.29
C HIS A 865 -24.98 3.96 25.00
N LEU A 866 -24.34 4.52 23.95
CA LEU A 866 -24.22 3.81 22.67
C LEU A 866 -23.48 2.47 22.85
N ALA A 867 -24.17 1.38 22.52
CA ALA A 867 -23.60 0.04 22.58
C ALA A 867 -22.39 -0.09 21.64
N ALA A 868 -21.35 -0.80 22.08
CA ALA A 868 -20.16 -1.07 21.28
C ALA A 868 -20.50 -1.73 19.92
N ALA A 869 -21.55 -2.56 19.88
CA ALA A 869 -22.07 -3.16 18.66
C ALA A 869 -22.48 -2.11 17.61
N ALA A 870 -23.19 -1.05 18.02
CA ALA A 870 -23.57 0.04 17.12
C ALA A 870 -22.35 0.81 16.59
N GLY A 871 -21.31 0.97 17.42
CA GLY A 871 -20.04 1.56 17.00
C GLY A 871 -19.28 0.70 15.97
N LEU A 872 -19.27 -0.63 16.14
CA LEU A 872 -18.68 -1.56 15.17
C LEU A 872 -19.41 -1.53 13.81
N ILE A 873 -20.74 -1.38 13.83
CA ILE A 873 -21.52 -1.18 12.60
C ILE A 873 -21.07 0.11 11.89
N GLY A 874 -20.79 1.18 12.65
CA GLY A 874 -20.20 2.40 12.10
C GLY A 874 -18.84 2.17 11.43
N ILE A 875 -17.98 1.31 12.00
CA ILE A 875 -16.71 0.91 11.39
C ILE A 875 -16.93 0.11 10.10
N GLY A 876 -17.87 -0.85 10.10
CA GLY A 876 -18.21 -1.62 8.90
C GLY A 876 -18.76 -0.75 7.78
N ALA A 877 -19.67 0.17 8.11
CA ALA A 877 -20.17 1.19 7.18
C ALA A 877 -19.03 2.07 6.63
N GLY A 878 -18.10 2.49 7.50
CA GLY A 878 -16.96 3.30 7.10
C GLY A 878 -15.97 2.56 6.20
N LEU A 879 -15.72 1.28 6.44
CA LEU A 879 -14.90 0.45 5.55
C LEU A 879 -15.59 0.20 4.21
N ALA A 880 -16.90 -0.07 4.23
CA ALA A 880 -17.69 -0.31 3.03
C ALA A 880 -17.62 0.87 2.06
N VAL A 881 -17.86 2.09 2.55
CA VAL A 881 -17.91 3.30 1.72
C VAL A 881 -16.54 3.91 1.54
N GLY A 882 -15.73 4.00 2.59
CA GLY A 882 -14.43 4.64 2.54
C GLY A 882 -13.46 3.92 1.60
N VAL A 883 -13.33 2.59 1.74
CA VAL A 883 -12.43 1.81 0.88
C VAL A 883 -12.98 1.74 -0.54
N ALA A 884 -14.30 1.57 -0.73
CA ALA A 884 -14.90 1.65 -2.07
C ALA A 884 -14.72 3.05 -2.69
N GLY A 885 -14.71 4.11 -1.89
CA GLY A 885 -14.49 5.50 -2.32
C GLY A 885 -13.12 5.75 -2.96
N THR A 886 -12.13 4.87 -2.70
CA THR A 886 -10.86 4.90 -3.42
C THR A 886 -11.00 4.62 -4.92
N SER A 887 -12.12 4.03 -5.35
CA SER A 887 -12.50 3.91 -6.78
C SER A 887 -12.63 5.26 -7.48
N GLY A 888 -12.69 6.37 -6.73
CA GLY A 888 -12.60 7.73 -7.27
C GLY A 888 -11.30 8.00 -8.03
N ILE A 889 -10.22 7.28 -7.71
CA ILE A 889 -9.00 7.27 -8.55
C ILE A 889 -9.33 6.76 -9.95
N GLY A 890 -10.06 5.65 -10.06
CA GLY A 890 -10.56 5.11 -11.33
C GLY A 890 -11.51 6.06 -12.05
N GLN A 891 -12.45 6.67 -11.33
CA GLN A 891 -13.36 7.68 -11.89
C GLN A 891 -12.58 8.87 -12.45
N GLY A 892 -11.54 9.33 -11.75
CA GLY A 892 -10.64 10.38 -12.21
C GLY A 892 -9.85 10.01 -13.46
N ILE A 893 -9.34 8.78 -13.55
CA ILE A 893 -8.66 8.25 -14.75
C ILE A 893 -9.63 8.23 -15.93
N ALA A 894 -10.85 7.71 -15.72
CA ALA A 894 -11.89 7.65 -16.75
C ALA A 894 -12.30 9.05 -17.22
N ALA A 895 -12.47 9.98 -16.29
CA ALA A 895 -12.78 11.39 -16.56
C ALA A 895 -11.64 12.11 -17.30
N ALA A 896 -10.38 11.81 -16.99
CA ALA A 896 -9.23 12.32 -17.73
C ALA A 896 -9.21 11.81 -19.18
N GLY A 897 -9.49 10.52 -19.40
CA GLY A 897 -9.64 9.96 -20.75
C GLY A 897 -10.82 10.58 -21.52
N GLY A 898 -11.95 10.80 -20.83
CA GLY A 898 -13.10 11.49 -21.40
C GLY A 898 -12.84 12.95 -21.76
N THR A 899 -12.05 13.65 -20.93
CA THR A 899 -11.60 15.02 -21.19
C THR A 899 -10.61 15.09 -22.36
N GLY A 900 -9.72 14.09 -22.49
CA GLY A 900 -8.85 13.96 -23.66
C GLY A 900 -9.65 13.75 -24.94
N ALA A 901 -10.65 12.87 -24.91
CA ALA A 901 -11.55 12.66 -26.06
C ALA A 901 -12.36 13.92 -26.40
N LEU A 902 -12.80 14.68 -25.39
CA LEU A 902 -13.46 15.97 -25.57
C LEU A 902 -12.55 17.00 -26.26
N ALA A 903 -11.28 17.06 -25.86
CA ALA A 903 -10.29 17.99 -26.42
C ALA A 903 -10.09 17.74 -27.93
N GLU A 904 -10.17 16.48 -28.36
CA GLU A 904 -10.10 16.12 -29.78
C GLU A 904 -11.43 16.33 -30.52
N ARG A 905 -12.57 15.90 -29.94
CA ARG A 905 -13.90 16.01 -30.53
C ARG A 905 -14.96 16.33 -29.49
N THR A 906 -15.53 17.53 -29.58
CA THR A 906 -16.54 18.02 -28.62
C THR A 906 -17.80 17.14 -28.55
N GLU A 907 -18.18 16.52 -29.66
CA GLU A 907 -19.34 15.63 -29.77
C GLU A 907 -19.20 14.36 -28.92
N MET A 908 -17.98 13.96 -28.57
CA MET A 908 -17.72 12.79 -27.73
C MET A 908 -18.07 13.04 -26.26
N PHE A 909 -18.38 14.28 -25.86
CA PHE A 909 -18.66 14.66 -24.48
C PHE A 909 -19.64 13.71 -23.78
N ALA A 910 -20.82 13.48 -24.37
CA ALA A 910 -21.87 12.67 -23.74
C ALA A 910 -21.47 11.21 -23.57
N ARG A 911 -20.81 10.61 -24.56
CA ARG A 911 -20.42 9.19 -24.51
C ARG A 911 -19.24 8.95 -23.59
N SER A 912 -18.26 9.85 -23.65
CA SER A 912 -17.15 9.87 -22.70
C SER A 912 -17.65 10.05 -21.28
N LEU A 913 -18.66 10.90 -21.05
CA LEU A 913 -19.28 11.08 -19.74
C LEU A 913 -19.91 9.79 -19.20
N ILE A 914 -20.61 9.03 -20.05
CA ILE A 914 -21.17 7.71 -19.66
C ILE A 914 -20.05 6.79 -19.17
N LEU A 915 -18.95 6.65 -19.93
CA LEU A 915 -17.83 5.80 -19.53
C LEU A 915 -17.16 6.31 -18.25
N SER A 916 -17.06 7.63 -18.07
CA SER A 916 -16.44 8.25 -16.90
C SER A 916 -17.24 8.08 -15.61
N ILE A 917 -18.56 7.86 -15.69
CA ILE A 917 -19.42 7.66 -14.51
C ILE A 917 -19.42 6.20 -14.07
N LEU A 918 -19.08 5.24 -14.93
CA LEU A 918 -19.16 3.81 -14.59
C LEU A 918 -18.50 3.45 -13.25
N PRO A 919 -17.30 3.94 -12.89
CA PRO A 919 -16.65 3.58 -11.62
C PRO A 919 -17.44 3.99 -10.37
N GLU A 920 -18.44 4.86 -10.51
CA GLU A 920 -19.25 5.34 -9.40
C GLU A 920 -20.07 4.26 -8.69
N THR A 921 -20.47 3.20 -9.40
CA THR A 921 -21.33 2.14 -8.82
C THR A 921 -20.71 1.45 -7.60
N ARG A 922 -19.37 1.50 -7.44
CA ARG A 922 -18.64 0.84 -6.34
C ARG A 922 -18.94 1.46 -4.99
N SER A 923 -18.92 2.79 -4.90
CA SER A 923 -19.29 3.45 -3.64
C SER A 923 -20.78 3.42 -3.40
N ILE A 924 -21.61 3.30 -4.45
CA ILE A 924 -23.04 3.05 -4.28
C ILE A 924 -23.26 1.68 -3.61
N TYR A 925 -22.53 0.64 -4.01
CA TYR A 925 -22.57 -0.66 -3.34
C TYR A 925 -22.08 -0.58 -1.89
N GLY A 926 -20.99 0.15 -1.63
CA GLY A 926 -20.51 0.42 -0.28
C GLY A 926 -21.57 1.14 0.57
N LEU A 927 -22.22 2.17 0.00
CA LEU A 927 -23.24 2.96 0.68
C LEU A 927 -24.49 2.14 0.95
N LEU A 928 -24.90 1.30 0.00
CA LEU A 928 -25.98 0.34 0.18
C LEU A 928 -25.71 -0.57 1.38
N ILE A 929 -24.51 -1.18 1.46
CA ILE A 929 -24.14 -2.04 2.60
C ILE A 929 -24.06 -1.26 3.90
N ALA A 930 -23.56 -0.02 3.89
CA ALA A 930 -23.56 0.85 5.07
C ALA A 930 -24.99 1.12 5.58
N ILE A 931 -25.89 1.55 4.70
CA ILE A 931 -27.30 1.83 5.04
C ILE A 931 -28.00 0.55 5.49
N LEU A 932 -27.81 -0.56 4.78
CA LEU A 932 -28.40 -1.86 5.13
C LEU A 932 -27.95 -2.31 6.53
N SER A 933 -26.65 -2.21 6.81
CA SER A 933 -26.08 -2.60 8.11
C SER A 933 -26.53 -1.71 9.26
N MET A 934 -26.82 -0.43 9.01
CA MET A 934 -27.26 0.52 10.03
C MET A 934 -28.78 0.55 10.23
N SER A 935 -29.55 0.30 9.18
CA SER A 935 -31.02 0.30 9.22
C SER A 935 -31.57 -0.98 9.85
N LEU A 936 -31.07 -2.14 9.43
CA LEU A 936 -31.55 -3.44 9.91
C LEU A 936 -31.22 -3.71 11.38
N THR A 937 -30.30 -2.92 11.97
CA THR A 937 -29.88 -3.04 13.36
C THR A 937 -30.50 -2.00 14.28
N GLY A 938 -31.38 -1.13 13.74
CA GLY A 938 -32.07 -0.08 14.50
C GLY A 938 -31.15 1.03 15.02
N VAL A 939 -29.90 1.11 14.54
CA VAL A 939 -28.92 2.13 14.94
C VAL A 939 -29.38 3.53 14.49
N LEU A 940 -30.01 3.63 13.32
CA LEU A 940 -30.59 4.89 12.82
C LEU A 940 -31.86 5.32 13.56
N GLY A 941 -32.56 4.38 14.21
CA GLY A 941 -33.82 4.62 14.93
C GLY A 941 -33.67 4.75 16.46
N GLY A 942 -32.45 4.75 16.99
CA GLY A 942 -32.17 4.91 18.43
C GLY A 942 -32.49 3.69 19.30
N ALA A 943 -32.90 2.55 18.73
CA ALA A 943 -33.37 1.39 19.50
C ALA A 943 -32.23 0.46 20.00
N GLY A 944 -30.99 0.62 19.54
CA GLY A 944 -29.76 0.13 20.19
C GLY A 944 -29.63 -1.37 20.51
N LYS A 945 -30.56 -2.24 20.11
CA LYS A 945 -30.53 -3.69 20.37
C LYS A 945 -29.71 -4.44 19.32
N ALA A 946 -28.46 -4.03 19.10
CA ALA A 946 -27.53 -4.74 18.23
C ALA A 946 -26.58 -5.62 19.07
N SER A 947 -26.42 -6.88 18.69
CA SER A 947 -25.40 -7.76 19.29
C SER A 947 -24.02 -7.43 18.72
N LEU A 948 -22.95 -7.68 19.51
CA LEU A 948 -21.56 -7.47 19.06
C LEU A 948 -21.26 -8.21 17.75
N ALA A 949 -21.83 -9.39 17.59
CA ALA A 949 -21.63 -10.21 16.41
C ALA A 949 -22.21 -9.59 15.13
N VAL A 950 -23.37 -8.94 15.22
CA VAL A 950 -23.93 -8.17 14.09
C VAL A 950 -23.01 -7.00 13.73
N GLY A 951 -22.41 -6.34 14.73
CA GLY A 951 -21.46 -5.26 14.47
C GLY A 951 -20.18 -5.71 13.75
N PHE A 952 -19.66 -6.88 14.11
CA PHE A 952 -18.52 -7.45 13.41
C PHE A 952 -18.86 -8.04 12.03
N ALA A 953 -20.05 -8.60 11.85
CA ALA A 953 -20.54 -9.00 10.53
C ALA A 953 -20.61 -7.80 9.59
N ALA A 954 -21.01 -6.63 10.08
CA ALA A 954 -20.96 -5.39 9.32
C ALA A 954 -19.52 -5.00 8.93
N VAL A 955 -18.53 -5.22 9.82
CA VAL A 955 -17.09 -5.03 9.49
C VAL A 955 -16.64 -5.98 8.38
N ALA A 956 -16.96 -7.26 8.48
CA ALA A 956 -16.63 -8.26 7.47
C ALA A 956 -17.27 -7.94 6.10
N ALA A 957 -18.54 -7.56 6.11
CA ALA A 957 -19.27 -7.11 4.92
C ALA A 957 -18.65 -5.84 4.32
N GLY A 958 -18.25 -4.88 5.16
CA GLY A 958 -17.57 -3.66 4.74
C GLY A 958 -16.20 -3.92 4.11
N ILE A 959 -15.43 -4.88 4.63
CA ILE A 959 -14.17 -5.33 4.02
C ILE A 959 -14.44 -5.95 2.64
N ALA A 960 -15.43 -6.85 2.53
CA ALA A 960 -15.75 -7.53 1.29
C ALA A 960 -16.11 -6.54 0.16
N VAL A 961 -17.09 -5.67 0.40
CA VAL A 961 -17.55 -4.70 -0.62
C VAL A 961 -16.56 -3.56 -0.82
N GLY A 962 -15.92 -3.09 0.26
CA GLY A 962 -14.98 -1.98 0.24
C GLY A 962 -13.75 -2.32 -0.60
N PHE A 963 -13.09 -3.46 -0.31
CA PHE A 963 -11.92 -3.87 -1.09
C PHE A 963 -12.29 -4.25 -2.52
N ALA A 964 -13.38 -4.98 -2.74
CA ALA A 964 -13.85 -5.27 -4.09
C ALA A 964 -14.15 -3.98 -4.89
N GLY A 965 -14.53 -2.90 -4.21
CA GLY A 965 -14.73 -1.57 -4.80
C GLY A 965 -13.47 -0.96 -5.45
N LEU A 966 -12.26 -1.34 -5.02
CA LEU A 966 -11.00 -0.89 -5.68
C LEU A 966 -10.89 -1.39 -7.13
N SER A 967 -11.66 -2.41 -7.54
CA SER A 967 -11.79 -2.81 -8.95
C SER A 967 -12.23 -1.66 -9.86
N GLY A 968 -12.87 -0.61 -9.30
CA GLY A 968 -13.19 0.62 -10.01
C GLY A 968 -11.97 1.33 -10.63
N ILE A 969 -10.75 1.11 -10.11
CA ILE A 969 -9.51 1.58 -10.73
C ILE A 969 -9.32 0.91 -12.10
N GLY A 970 -9.43 -0.43 -12.15
CA GLY A 970 -9.36 -1.19 -13.39
C GLY A 970 -10.43 -0.75 -14.38
N GLN A 971 -11.65 -0.54 -13.89
CA GLN A 971 -12.74 -0.02 -14.71
C GLN A 971 -12.43 1.36 -15.31
N GLY A 972 -11.86 2.25 -14.50
CA GLY A 972 -11.48 3.58 -14.93
C GLY A 972 -10.41 3.58 -16.04
N ILE A 973 -9.43 2.67 -15.93
CA ILE A 973 -8.40 2.47 -16.96
C ILE A 973 -9.03 2.04 -18.29
N THR A 974 -9.97 1.08 -18.24
CA THR A 974 -10.69 0.63 -19.44
C THR A 974 -11.57 1.72 -20.03
N ALA A 975 -12.33 2.43 -19.20
CA ALA A 975 -13.19 3.53 -19.62
C ALA A 975 -12.37 4.65 -20.29
N ALA A 976 -11.21 5.03 -19.74
CA ALA A 976 -10.33 6.03 -20.33
C ALA A 976 -9.84 5.63 -21.73
N ARG A 977 -9.45 4.36 -21.91
CA ARG A 977 -9.05 3.82 -23.22
C ARG A 977 -10.23 3.68 -24.17
N GLY A 978 -11.42 3.34 -23.67
CA GLY A 978 -12.67 3.33 -24.42
C GLY A 978 -13.00 4.71 -24.98
N SER A 979 -12.90 5.77 -24.15
CA SER A 979 -13.07 7.16 -24.57
C SER A 979 -12.12 7.54 -25.70
N ALA A 980 -10.82 7.21 -25.56
CA ALA A 980 -9.85 7.47 -26.63
C ALA A 980 -10.13 6.66 -27.91
N SER A 981 -10.61 5.42 -27.78
CA SER A 981 -10.92 4.52 -28.90
C SER A 981 -12.10 5.04 -29.73
N MET A 982 -13.11 5.62 -29.09
CA MET A 982 -14.27 6.22 -29.75
C MET A 982 -13.91 7.41 -30.64
N VAL A 983 -12.87 8.17 -30.28
CA VAL A 983 -12.42 9.30 -31.12
C VAL A 983 -11.95 8.83 -32.49
N ARG A 984 -11.32 7.65 -32.54
CA ARG A 984 -10.89 7.00 -33.79
C ARG A 984 -12.07 6.40 -34.56
N ARG A 985 -12.92 5.63 -33.87
CA ARG A 985 -14.05 4.93 -34.49
C ARG A 985 -15.27 4.97 -33.60
N GLU A 986 -16.22 5.80 -33.98
CA GLU A 986 -17.41 6.09 -33.18
C GLU A 986 -18.28 4.84 -32.88
N GLN A 987 -18.35 3.90 -33.83
CA GLN A 987 -19.16 2.68 -33.75
C GLN A 987 -18.69 1.70 -32.67
N VAL A 988 -17.48 1.88 -32.11
CA VAL A 988 -16.94 0.97 -31.09
C VAL A 988 -17.46 1.27 -29.68
N PHE A 989 -18.27 2.31 -29.49
CA PHE A 989 -18.82 2.68 -28.16
C PHE A 989 -19.44 1.48 -27.43
N GLY A 990 -20.28 0.69 -28.10
CA GLY A 990 -20.92 -0.48 -27.49
C GLY A 990 -19.89 -1.52 -27.04
N LYS A 991 -18.85 -1.78 -27.83
CA LYS A 991 -17.78 -2.72 -27.49
C LYS A 991 -16.89 -2.17 -26.35
N SER A 992 -16.55 -0.88 -26.39
CA SER A 992 -15.83 -0.19 -25.31
C SER A 992 -16.61 -0.18 -24.01
N LEU A 993 -17.94 -0.06 -24.06
CA LEU A 993 -18.82 -0.18 -22.91
C LEU A 993 -18.76 -1.59 -22.33
N VAL A 994 -18.85 -2.64 -23.15
CA VAL A 994 -18.71 -4.04 -22.70
C VAL A 994 -17.39 -4.25 -21.97
N PHE A 995 -16.26 -3.85 -22.57
CA PHE A 995 -14.96 -3.95 -21.90
C PHE A 995 -14.92 -3.17 -20.59
N SER A 996 -15.51 -1.98 -20.56
CA SER A 996 -15.54 -1.15 -19.35
C SER A 996 -16.46 -1.72 -18.27
N VAL A 997 -17.43 -2.58 -18.58
CA VAL A 997 -18.27 -3.21 -17.54
C VAL A 997 -17.62 -4.47 -16.97
N LEU A 998 -16.69 -5.12 -17.68
CA LEU A 998 -16.06 -6.36 -17.24
C LEU A 998 -15.52 -6.31 -15.78
N PRO A 999 -14.75 -5.29 -15.34
CA PRO A 999 -14.25 -5.22 -13.96
C PRO A 999 -15.35 -5.06 -12.88
N GLU A 1000 -16.60 -4.78 -13.26
CA GLU A 1000 -17.73 -4.64 -12.33
C GLU A 1000 -18.14 -5.97 -11.67
N THR A 1001 -17.91 -7.09 -12.35
CA THR A 1001 -18.13 -8.45 -11.81
C THR A 1001 -17.45 -8.63 -10.44
N GLN A 1002 -16.25 -8.06 -10.27
CA GLN A 1002 -15.48 -8.15 -9.03
C GLN A 1002 -16.15 -7.41 -7.87
N ALA A 1003 -16.68 -6.22 -8.14
CA ALA A 1003 -17.46 -5.47 -7.17
C ALA A 1003 -18.77 -6.21 -6.80
N ILE A 1004 -19.40 -6.88 -7.77
CA ILE A 1004 -20.61 -7.69 -7.54
C ILE A 1004 -20.30 -8.90 -6.66
N TYR A 1005 -19.17 -9.59 -6.84
CA TYR A 1005 -18.76 -10.70 -5.96
C TYR A 1005 -18.53 -10.24 -4.52
N GLY A 1006 -17.91 -9.07 -4.32
CA GLY A 1006 -17.77 -8.45 -3.01
C GLY A 1006 -19.11 -8.06 -2.38
N LEU A 1007 -20.01 -7.46 -3.18
CA LEU A 1007 -21.36 -7.09 -2.75
C LEU A 1007 -22.18 -8.32 -2.35
N LEU A 1008 -22.16 -9.38 -3.16
CA LEU A 1008 -22.87 -10.64 -2.85
C LEU A 1008 -22.36 -11.22 -1.53
N THR A 1009 -21.04 -11.27 -1.35
CA THR A 1009 -20.42 -11.75 -0.11
C THR A 1009 -20.87 -10.90 1.09
N ALA A 1010 -20.89 -9.57 0.94
CA ALA A 1010 -21.34 -8.65 1.99
C ALA A 1010 -22.82 -8.85 2.34
N ILE A 1011 -23.69 -8.99 1.34
CA ILE A 1011 -25.13 -9.27 1.53
C ILE A 1011 -25.31 -10.57 2.31
N LEU A 1012 -24.66 -11.66 1.88
CA LEU A 1012 -24.76 -12.95 2.54
C LEU A 1012 -24.32 -12.88 4.02
N ILE A 1013 -23.23 -12.17 4.31
CA ILE A 1013 -22.74 -11.97 5.68
C ILE A 1013 -23.76 -11.19 6.53
N VAL A 1014 -24.29 -10.07 6.03
CA VAL A 1014 -25.24 -9.22 6.77
C VAL A 1014 -26.54 -9.96 7.06
N PHE A 1015 -27.15 -10.60 6.06
CA PHE A 1015 -28.42 -11.30 6.22
C PHE A 1015 -28.29 -12.51 7.15
N ALA A 1016 -27.21 -13.29 7.03
CA ALA A 1016 -27.02 -14.44 7.90
C ALA A 1016 -26.75 -14.03 9.35
N ALA A 1017 -26.06 -12.91 9.58
CA ALA A 1017 -25.86 -12.36 10.92
C ALA A 1017 -27.19 -11.91 11.58
N LEU A 1018 -28.10 -11.36 10.78
CA LEU A 1018 -29.45 -10.96 11.25
C LEU A 1018 -30.36 -12.15 11.51
N ALA A 1019 -30.31 -13.19 10.66
CA ALA A 1019 -31.09 -14.40 10.88
C ALA A 1019 -30.70 -15.15 12.18
N ALA A 1020 -29.48 -14.93 12.67
CA ALA A 1020 -28.94 -15.58 13.87
C ALA A 1020 -28.99 -14.70 15.14
N SER A 1021 -29.44 -13.44 15.02
CA SER A 1021 -29.69 -12.49 16.12
C SER A 1021 -31.15 -12.51 16.53
#